data_AF-W7QVJ1-F1
#
_entry.id   AF-W7QVJ1-F1
#
_cell.length_a   1.000
_cell.length_b   1.000
_cell.length_c   1.000
_cell.angle_alpha   90.00
_cell.angle_beta   90.00
_cell.angle_gamma   90.00
#
_symmetry.space_group_name_H-M   'P 1'
#
loop_
_entity.id
_entity.type
_entity.pdbx_description
1 polymer ?
#
loop_
_entity_poly.entity_id
_entity_poly.type
_entity_poly.pdbx_seq_one_letter_code
_entity_poly.pdbx_strand_id
1 'polypeptide(L)'
;MNKIYLSSLVALMLAACGDKSASTNQTPEQAQQRKGEQSWPIATFEQGLPNTLKTLNAKAQLANTSELEGNKALKIEFDATHLKSELSFKAAKPWDWSQYGDINLAADISNLSTESIQIYIEIKDATGWPHIRSVSIPAKYTGTYYALLKGPQLELDSGLREDPKSWQSDDHKMFWMRGAKKLQLDKITSVRFFVESIKNNKTLLIDNLRVRQNPRFNQDYLKDLTDAYGQSYKFDYPTKVTSDEQLKALAEAEIAQLEQQGTMADRSKFGGWASGPKLEATGYFRTEKVDGKWAIVDPEGHLFFSSALANIRIANTTTFTGVDFKDDSVRYVDPEDVTPEDSLGIRPVSNQAQQTRYIRSDMRHKMFTWLPGYDHELANHYSYRRSSHKGPMAHGETYSFYQANLERRYGEEYPDSYLDTWRDVTIKRFKNWGFTSTGNWTDASFYQMNRIPYFANGWIIGDFKTVSSGQDVWSRMPDPFDPEFKRRAIITAQVIGEEIKNNPWCIGIFVDNEKSWGNDSSLQRRYGIVLNTLTREDSDSPLKAKLTEMMQTKYQSIQALNQAWQTDIDSWQTFSKGVKVTDLNDTVVADLSDMSFTYANEYFKIVHDALADVAPNHMYMGVRMAAWGLTTEAANAAAQYADIMSYNFYREYAHPKAWEFLERLDKPSLIGEFHIGATSDTGLYHPGLIHAADQQDRAQMYKDYMYSVIDNPYMVGAHWFQYLDSPLTGRAYDGENYNTGFVTTTDVPYQQMVEAAKEVNANLYQRKFGNTVKK
;
A
#
# COMPACT_ATOMS: atom_id res chain seq x y z
N MET A 1 -16.51 -26.20 63.34
CA MET A 1 -16.78 -27.23 62.33
C MET A 1 -16.40 -26.66 60.97
N ASN A 2 -15.42 -27.31 60.32
CA ASN A 2 -15.09 -27.40 58.87
C ASN A 2 -15.45 -26.23 57.93
N LYS A 3 -14.63 -25.74 57.00
CA LYS A 3 -13.24 -25.99 56.57
C LYS A 3 -12.88 -24.83 55.61
N ILE A 4 -11.62 -24.39 55.64
CA ILE A 4 -10.96 -23.41 54.76
C ILE A 4 -10.67 -24.01 53.37
N TYR A 5 -10.77 -23.22 52.29
CA TYR A 5 -9.91 -23.27 51.08
C TYR A 5 -9.97 -21.90 50.35
N LEU A 6 -9.00 -21.01 50.55
CA LEU A 6 -7.89 -20.69 49.63
C LEU A 6 -7.76 -21.57 48.36
N SER A 7 -7.83 -20.95 47.17
CA SER A 7 -7.11 -21.37 45.95
C SER A 7 -7.04 -20.18 44.96
N SER A 8 -5.90 -19.51 44.83
CA SER A 8 -4.86 -19.74 43.80
C SER A 8 -5.18 -19.08 42.45
N LEU A 9 -4.73 -17.84 42.26
CA LEU A 9 -4.42 -17.28 40.94
C LEU A 9 -3.36 -18.17 40.27
N VAL A 10 -3.70 -18.74 39.12
CA VAL A 10 -2.70 -19.29 38.18
C VAL A 10 -2.67 -18.36 36.99
N ALA A 11 -1.65 -17.51 36.95
CA ALA A 11 -1.20 -16.86 35.74
C ALA A 11 -0.54 -17.92 34.85
N LEU A 12 -1.21 -18.32 33.77
CA LEU A 12 -0.59 -19.09 32.70
C LEU A 12 0.25 -18.11 31.85
N MET A 13 1.51 -17.91 32.24
CA MET A 13 2.55 -17.60 31.27
C MET A 13 2.80 -18.87 30.45
N LEU A 14 2.15 -18.99 29.30
CA LEU A 14 2.63 -19.87 28.25
C LEU A 14 3.83 -19.19 27.58
N ALA A 15 4.99 -19.34 28.22
CA ALA A 15 6.24 -19.29 27.50
C ALA A 15 6.23 -20.48 26.53
N ALA A 16 5.90 -20.22 25.27
CA ALA A 16 6.18 -21.15 24.18
C ALA A 16 7.71 -21.22 24.03
N CYS A 17 8.35 -22.05 24.85
CA CYS A 17 9.65 -22.61 24.51
C CYS A 17 9.45 -23.37 23.20
N GLY A 18 9.93 -22.78 22.10
CA GLY A 18 9.93 -23.42 20.80
C GLY A 18 10.59 -24.79 20.92
N ASP A 19 9.82 -25.83 20.63
CA ASP A 19 10.35 -27.17 20.47
C ASP A 19 11.41 -27.15 19.37
N LYS A 20 12.65 -27.34 19.80
CA LYS A 20 13.78 -27.70 18.96
C LYS A 20 13.55 -29.11 18.42
N SER A 21 12.69 -29.24 17.43
CA SER A 21 12.66 -30.28 16.40
C SER A 21 11.28 -30.21 15.72
N ALA A 22 11.13 -29.27 14.78
CA ALA A 22 10.15 -29.47 13.72
C ALA A 22 10.68 -30.60 12.83
N SER A 23 10.56 -31.84 13.29
CA SER A 23 10.52 -32.98 12.38
C SER A 23 9.28 -32.76 11.52
N THR A 24 9.48 -32.54 10.24
CA THR A 24 8.44 -32.47 9.22
C THR A 24 7.55 -33.71 9.31
N ASN A 25 6.41 -33.61 9.99
CA ASN A 25 5.34 -34.60 9.90
C ASN A 25 4.64 -34.43 8.55
N GLN A 26 5.36 -34.75 7.48
CA GLN A 26 4.75 -34.91 6.16
C GLN A 26 3.72 -36.01 6.25
N THR A 27 2.50 -35.74 5.81
CA THR A 27 1.52 -36.80 5.62
C THR A 27 2.07 -37.79 4.57
N PRO A 28 1.76 -39.10 4.68
CA PRO A 28 2.21 -40.10 3.70
C PRO A 28 1.87 -39.72 2.25
N GLU A 29 0.77 -38.97 2.05
CA GLU A 29 0.31 -38.46 0.75
C GLU A 29 1.22 -37.33 0.20
N GLN A 30 1.69 -36.40 1.05
CA GLN A 30 2.66 -35.36 0.68
C GLN A 30 4.05 -35.95 0.37
N ALA A 31 4.49 -36.93 1.16
CA ALA A 31 5.76 -37.63 0.95
C ALA A 31 5.75 -38.47 -0.34
N GLN A 32 4.58 -39.01 -0.73
CA GLN A 32 4.39 -39.77 -1.95
C GLN A 32 4.26 -38.89 -3.19
N GLN A 33 3.75 -37.65 -3.06
CA GLN A 33 3.73 -36.66 -4.16
C GLN A 33 5.13 -36.17 -4.55
N ARG A 34 6.06 -35.98 -3.59
CA ARG A 34 7.45 -35.59 -3.89
C ARG A 34 8.26 -36.68 -4.59
N LYS A 35 7.87 -37.96 -4.47
CA LYS A 35 8.52 -39.09 -5.17
C LYS A 35 8.18 -39.06 -6.65
N GLY A 36 9.00 -38.33 -7.44
CA GLY A 36 8.90 -38.27 -8.90
C GLY A 36 9.10 -36.88 -9.49
N GLU A 37 9.15 -35.83 -8.67
CA GLU A 37 9.38 -34.46 -9.13
C GLU A 37 10.83 -34.27 -9.60
N GLN A 38 10.99 -33.82 -10.84
CA GLN A 38 12.32 -33.48 -11.37
C GLN A 38 12.80 -32.12 -10.84
N SER A 39 14.10 -32.03 -10.57
CA SER A 39 14.76 -30.83 -10.08
C SER A 39 16.08 -30.61 -10.83
N TRP A 40 16.37 -29.35 -11.14
CA TRP A 40 17.53 -28.90 -11.89
C TRP A 40 18.29 -27.86 -11.06
N PRO A 41 19.45 -28.23 -10.46
CA PRO A 41 20.20 -27.34 -9.58
C PRO A 41 20.84 -26.18 -10.34
N ILE A 42 20.77 -24.98 -9.75
CA ILE A 42 21.51 -23.78 -10.17
C ILE A 42 22.75 -23.61 -9.28
N ALA A 43 22.59 -23.74 -7.95
CA ALA A 43 23.70 -23.66 -7.01
C ALA A 43 23.40 -24.45 -5.71
N THR A 44 24.33 -25.33 -5.34
CA THR A 44 24.33 -26.09 -4.07
C THR A 44 25.50 -25.71 -3.16
N PHE A 45 26.39 -24.82 -3.62
CA PHE A 45 27.56 -24.30 -2.89
C PHE A 45 28.60 -25.32 -2.36
N GLU A 46 28.39 -26.63 -2.54
CA GLU A 46 29.32 -27.69 -2.13
C GLU A 46 30.73 -27.54 -2.73
N GLN A 47 30.79 -27.07 -3.98
CA GLN A 47 32.02 -26.80 -4.72
C GLN A 47 32.57 -25.37 -4.53
N GLY A 48 31.94 -24.55 -3.67
CA GLY A 48 32.31 -23.16 -3.43
C GLY A 48 31.34 -22.15 -4.05
N LEU A 49 31.65 -20.85 -3.88
CA LEU A 49 30.84 -19.77 -4.42
C LEU A 49 31.05 -19.63 -5.95
N PRO A 50 29.98 -19.50 -6.75
CA PRO A 50 30.12 -19.36 -8.19
C PRO A 50 30.69 -17.99 -8.56
N ASN A 51 31.59 -17.93 -9.55
CA ASN A 51 32.19 -16.67 -10.05
C ASN A 51 31.16 -15.66 -10.60
N THR A 52 29.96 -16.14 -10.92
CA THR A 52 28.82 -15.35 -11.40
C THR A 52 28.07 -14.62 -10.30
N LEU A 53 28.40 -14.89 -9.03
CA LEU A 53 27.83 -14.23 -7.87
C LEU A 53 28.34 -12.78 -7.78
N LYS A 54 27.42 -11.83 -7.58
CA LYS A 54 27.71 -10.42 -7.31
C LYS A 54 26.89 -9.93 -6.13
N THR A 55 27.47 -9.05 -5.33
CA THR A 55 26.77 -8.36 -4.24
C THR A 55 26.78 -6.84 -4.46
N LEU A 56 25.82 -6.16 -3.86
CA LEU A 56 25.81 -4.71 -3.68
C LEU A 56 25.36 -4.45 -2.24
N ASN A 57 26.18 -3.73 -1.48
CA ASN A 57 25.97 -3.46 -0.05
C ASN A 57 25.69 -4.74 0.77
N ALA A 58 26.31 -5.87 0.39
CA ALA A 58 26.17 -7.14 1.09
C ALA A 58 27.49 -7.91 1.09
N LYS A 59 27.72 -8.72 2.12
CA LYS A 59 28.88 -9.61 2.22
C LYS A 59 28.42 -11.05 1.99
N ALA A 60 29.04 -11.73 1.03
CA ALA A 60 28.78 -13.12 0.70
C ALA A 60 30.00 -13.97 1.04
N GLN A 61 29.80 -15.08 1.75
CA GLN A 61 30.85 -16.05 2.06
C GLN A 61 30.31 -17.47 2.10
N LEU A 62 31.18 -18.44 1.82
CA LEU A 62 30.88 -19.84 2.02
C LEU A 62 30.88 -20.14 3.53
N ALA A 63 29.86 -20.85 4.01
CA ALA A 63 29.78 -21.28 5.40
C ALA A 63 29.50 -22.77 5.49
N ASN A 64 30.17 -23.46 6.41
CA ASN A 64 29.76 -24.81 6.78
C ASN A 64 28.43 -24.73 7.52
N THR A 65 27.49 -25.61 7.21
CA THR A 65 26.18 -25.65 7.84
C THR A 65 25.77 -27.07 8.16
N SER A 66 25.02 -27.22 9.25
CA SER A 66 24.23 -28.41 9.56
C SER A 66 22.72 -28.11 9.59
N GLU A 67 22.33 -26.86 9.31
CA GLU A 67 20.93 -26.41 9.32
C GLU A 67 20.21 -26.74 8.00
N LEU A 68 20.96 -26.90 6.92
CA LEU A 68 20.47 -27.14 5.56
C LEU A 68 21.01 -28.46 5.02
N GLU A 69 20.35 -29.00 3.99
CA GLU A 69 20.78 -30.24 3.34
C GLU A 69 22.10 -30.02 2.59
N GLY A 70 23.16 -30.71 3.04
CA GLY A 70 24.53 -30.53 2.53
C GLY A 70 25.51 -30.30 3.66
N ASN A 71 26.73 -29.88 3.33
CA ASN A 71 27.74 -29.45 4.30
C ASN A 71 28.05 -27.96 4.20
N LYS A 72 27.66 -27.30 3.09
CA LYS A 72 28.04 -25.91 2.81
C LYS A 72 26.88 -25.12 2.21
N ALA A 73 26.68 -23.90 2.70
CA ALA A 73 25.71 -22.95 2.17
C ALA A 73 26.34 -21.58 1.91
N LEU A 74 25.66 -20.75 1.13
CA LEU A 74 26.01 -19.34 0.99
C LEU A 74 25.49 -18.55 2.20
N LYS A 75 26.39 -18.00 3.00
CA LYS A 75 26.05 -17.02 4.02
C LYS A 75 26.08 -15.62 3.41
N ILE A 76 24.99 -14.88 3.57
CA ILE A 76 24.88 -13.48 3.18
C ILE A 76 24.53 -12.59 4.37
N GLU A 77 25.26 -11.49 4.52
CA GLU A 77 24.96 -10.40 5.44
C GLU A 77 24.55 -9.16 4.63
N PHE A 78 23.30 -8.72 4.80
CA PHE A 78 22.76 -7.50 4.20
C PHE A 78 23.06 -6.29 5.09
N ASP A 79 23.61 -5.23 4.50
CA ASP A 79 23.98 -4.00 5.18
C ASP A 79 22.78 -3.05 5.33
N ALA A 80 22.39 -2.77 6.56
CA ALA A 80 21.28 -1.89 6.89
C ALA A 80 21.61 -0.40 6.78
N THR A 81 22.87 -0.02 6.56
CA THR A 81 23.23 1.38 6.35
C THR A 81 22.83 1.88 4.96
N HIS A 82 22.30 1.04 4.08
CA HIS A 82 21.90 1.37 2.72
C HIS A 82 20.42 1.09 2.48
N LEU A 83 19.78 1.88 1.61
CA LEU A 83 18.37 1.68 1.24
C LEU A 83 18.11 0.37 0.50
N LYS A 84 19.15 -0.23 -0.08
CA LYS A 84 19.08 -1.49 -0.80
C LYS A 84 20.36 -2.30 -0.60
N SER A 85 20.19 -3.59 -0.38
CA SER A 85 21.26 -4.58 -0.29
C SER A 85 20.86 -5.81 -1.10
N GLU A 86 21.76 -6.35 -1.92
CA GLU A 86 21.43 -7.41 -2.87
C GLU A 86 22.55 -8.40 -3.14
N LEU A 87 22.12 -9.56 -3.63
CA LEU A 87 22.91 -10.68 -4.13
C LEU A 87 22.32 -11.12 -5.48
N SER A 88 23.14 -11.28 -6.50
CA SER A 88 22.70 -11.74 -7.80
C SER A 88 23.56 -12.85 -8.36
N PHE A 89 22.90 -13.78 -9.04
CA PHE A 89 23.47 -14.83 -9.87
C PHE A 89 23.21 -14.45 -11.33
N LYS A 90 24.25 -14.10 -12.07
CA LYS A 90 24.15 -13.82 -13.51
C LYS A 90 24.51 -15.06 -14.31
N ALA A 91 23.67 -15.45 -15.26
CA ALA A 91 23.96 -16.58 -16.11
C ALA A 91 25.14 -16.23 -17.05
N ALA A 92 26.14 -17.11 -17.16
CA ALA A 92 27.25 -16.91 -18.11
C ALA A 92 26.75 -17.00 -19.57
N LYS A 93 25.75 -17.87 -19.79
CA LYS A 93 24.87 -17.90 -20.96
C LYS A 93 23.44 -17.96 -20.43
N PRO A 94 22.45 -17.32 -21.07
CA PRO A 94 21.06 -17.40 -20.63
C PRO A 94 20.63 -18.85 -20.41
N TRP A 95 19.94 -19.12 -19.31
CA TRP A 95 19.37 -20.44 -19.05
C TRP A 95 18.12 -20.65 -19.89
N ASP A 96 18.02 -21.83 -20.50
CA ASP A 96 16.79 -22.31 -21.11
C ASP A 96 16.08 -23.22 -20.11
N TRP A 97 14.92 -22.77 -19.62
CA TRP A 97 14.01 -23.51 -18.74
C TRP A 97 12.69 -23.86 -19.45
N SER A 98 12.58 -23.56 -20.74
CA SER A 98 11.33 -23.74 -21.49
C SER A 98 10.92 -25.21 -21.61
N GLN A 99 11.90 -26.13 -21.61
CA GLN A 99 11.67 -27.57 -21.70
C GLN A 99 11.15 -28.24 -20.41
N TYR A 100 11.12 -27.54 -19.28
CA TYR A 100 10.86 -28.16 -17.97
C TYR A 100 9.37 -28.25 -17.58
N GLY A 101 8.46 -27.85 -18.46
CA GLY A 101 7.01 -27.92 -18.21
C GLY A 101 6.55 -26.84 -17.22
N ASP A 102 5.74 -27.23 -16.25
CA ASP A 102 5.25 -26.36 -15.18
C ASP A 102 6.23 -26.35 -14.01
N ILE A 103 6.79 -25.18 -13.69
CA ILE A 103 7.95 -25.05 -12.82
C ILE A 103 7.86 -23.90 -11.82
N ASN A 104 8.60 -24.07 -10.74
CA ASN A 104 8.95 -23.02 -9.78
C ASN A 104 10.47 -23.00 -9.55
N LEU A 105 10.98 -21.84 -9.12
CA LEU A 105 12.34 -21.65 -8.63
C LEU A 105 12.30 -21.73 -7.10
N ALA A 106 13.08 -22.62 -6.50
CA ALA A 106 13.12 -22.82 -5.06
C ALA A 106 14.53 -22.65 -4.49
N ALA A 107 14.59 -22.25 -3.23
CA ALA A 107 15.82 -22.21 -2.43
C ALA A 107 15.50 -22.60 -0.99
N ASP A 108 16.46 -23.24 -0.32
CA ASP A 108 16.39 -23.52 1.10
C ASP A 108 17.07 -22.37 1.84
N ILE A 109 16.39 -21.75 2.80
CA ILE A 109 16.84 -20.52 3.43
C ILE A 109 16.70 -20.63 4.95
N SER A 110 17.79 -20.38 5.67
CA SER A 110 17.80 -20.14 7.13
C SER A 110 17.98 -18.65 7.42
N ASN A 111 17.12 -18.08 8.25
CA ASN A 111 17.34 -16.76 8.82
C ASN A 111 18.13 -16.86 10.12
N LEU A 112 19.37 -16.38 10.10
CA LEU A 112 20.26 -16.39 11.26
C LEU A 112 20.08 -15.15 12.14
N SER A 113 19.29 -14.16 11.74
CA SER A 113 19.00 -12.97 12.53
C SER A 113 17.98 -13.25 13.64
N THR A 114 17.89 -12.33 14.60
CA THR A 114 16.90 -12.33 15.69
C THR A 114 15.59 -11.64 15.31
N GLU A 115 15.52 -11.09 14.10
CA GLU A 115 14.36 -10.42 13.53
C GLU A 115 13.98 -11.13 12.22
N SER A 116 12.71 -11.03 11.82
CA SER A 116 12.28 -11.49 10.50
C SER A 116 12.97 -10.70 9.39
N ILE A 117 12.92 -11.17 8.15
CA ILE A 117 13.43 -10.46 6.98
C ILE A 117 12.48 -10.63 5.80
N GLN A 118 11.98 -9.52 5.25
CA GLN A 118 11.31 -9.55 3.97
C GLN A 118 12.36 -9.61 2.86
N ILE A 119 12.50 -10.77 2.23
CA ILE A 119 13.38 -10.96 1.09
C ILE A 119 12.58 -10.84 -0.20
N TYR A 120 13.16 -10.18 -1.19
CA TYR A 120 12.64 -10.14 -2.56
C TYR A 120 13.47 -11.05 -3.44
N ILE A 121 12.83 -11.75 -4.37
CA ILE A 121 13.48 -12.44 -5.48
C ILE A 121 13.06 -11.77 -6.80
N GLU A 122 14.04 -11.41 -7.60
CA GLU A 122 13.88 -10.93 -8.97
C GLU A 122 14.45 -11.97 -9.94
N ILE A 123 13.63 -12.39 -10.90
CA ILE A 123 14.05 -13.20 -12.03
C ILE A 123 13.91 -12.35 -13.30
N LYS A 124 14.95 -12.30 -14.13
CA LYS A 124 14.95 -11.55 -15.40
C LYS A 124 15.20 -12.47 -16.57
N ASP A 125 14.41 -12.28 -17.62
CA ASP A 125 14.68 -12.80 -18.95
C ASP A 125 15.40 -11.75 -19.83
N ALA A 126 15.70 -12.12 -21.07
CA ALA A 126 16.35 -11.25 -22.03
C ALA A 126 15.51 -10.06 -22.51
N THR A 127 14.21 -9.98 -22.18
CA THR A 127 13.36 -8.81 -22.49
C THR A 127 13.63 -7.63 -21.56
N GLY A 128 14.19 -7.90 -20.38
CA GLY A 128 14.58 -6.90 -19.40
C GLY A 128 13.51 -6.54 -18.35
N TRP A 129 12.25 -6.97 -18.52
CA TRP A 129 11.21 -6.79 -17.49
C TRP A 129 11.35 -7.84 -16.37
N PRO A 130 11.48 -7.44 -15.09
CA PRO A 130 11.67 -8.39 -14.01
C PRO A 130 10.37 -9.09 -13.61
N HIS A 131 10.45 -10.31 -13.11
CA HIS A 131 9.44 -10.96 -12.28
C HIS A 131 9.86 -10.84 -10.82
N ILE A 132 9.12 -10.09 -10.01
CA ILE A 132 9.47 -9.83 -8.60
C ILE A 132 8.46 -10.48 -7.68
N ARG A 133 8.96 -11.35 -6.80
CA ARG A 133 8.21 -11.95 -5.68
C ARG A 133 8.86 -11.62 -4.34
N SER A 134 8.13 -11.76 -3.25
CA SER A 134 8.64 -11.51 -1.90
C SER A 134 7.99 -12.41 -0.86
N VAL A 135 8.65 -12.59 0.28
CA VAL A 135 8.14 -13.31 1.45
C VAL A 135 8.87 -12.81 2.69
N SER A 136 8.23 -12.88 3.86
CA SER A 136 8.92 -12.73 5.15
C SER A 136 9.49 -14.08 5.60
N ILE A 137 10.75 -14.08 6.03
CA ILE A 137 11.41 -15.24 6.63
C ILE A 137 11.49 -15.00 8.14
N PRO A 138 10.78 -15.77 8.99
CA PRO A 138 10.79 -15.56 10.43
C PRO A 138 12.20 -15.64 11.04
N ALA A 139 12.38 -14.98 12.19
CA ALA A 139 13.65 -15.06 12.92
C ALA A 139 13.99 -16.52 13.28
N LYS A 140 15.26 -16.92 13.12
CA LYS A 140 15.74 -18.26 13.51
C LYS A 140 14.99 -19.43 12.86
N TYR A 141 14.39 -19.19 11.70
CA TYR A 141 13.61 -20.20 10.97
C TYR A 141 14.33 -20.66 9.71
N THR A 142 14.13 -21.94 9.40
CA THR A 142 14.66 -22.61 8.21
C THR A 142 13.51 -23.23 7.43
N GLY A 143 13.49 -23.03 6.11
CA GLY A 143 12.50 -23.66 5.24
C GLY A 143 12.84 -23.53 3.77
N THR A 144 12.04 -24.19 2.93
CA THR A 144 12.13 -24.06 1.47
C THR A 144 11.14 -22.99 1.00
N TYR A 145 11.64 -22.02 0.23
CA TYR A 145 10.87 -20.92 -0.34
C TYR A 145 10.85 -21.05 -1.86
N TYR A 146 9.71 -20.80 -2.50
CA TYR A 146 9.60 -20.91 -3.95
C TYR A 146 8.88 -19.75 -4.62
N ALA A 147 9.45 -19.34 -5.76
CA ALA A 147 8.88 -18.41 -6.71
C ALA A 147 8.27 -19.20 -7.87
N LEU A 148 6.95 -19.10 -8.02
CA LEU A 148 6.25 -19.75 -9.12
C LEU A 148 6.55 -19.05 -10.45
N LEU A 149 6.99 -19.82 -11.46
CA LEU A 149 7.43 -19.29 -12.76
C LEU A 149 6.51 -19.67 -13.93
N LYS A 150 5.90 -20.87 -13.89
CA LYS A 150 4.96 -21.35 -14.92
C LYS A 150 4.01 -22.40 -14.35
N GLY A 151 2.75 -22.36 -14.75
CA GLY A 151 1.71 -23.33 -14.39
C GLY A 151 0.31 -22.75 -14.60
N PRO A 152 -0.76 -23.57 -14.54
CA PRO A 152 -2.13 -23.14 -14.82
C PRO A 152 -2.59 -21.90 -14.04
N GLN A 153 -2.17 -21.79 -12.77
CA GLN A 153 -2.49 -20.66 -11.89
C GLN A 153 -1.87 -19.32 -12.31
N LEU A 154 -0.80 -19.29 -13.12
CA LEU A 154 -0.27 -18.03 -13.68
C LEU A 154 -0.97 -17.63 -14.98
N GLU A 155 -1.71 -18.54 -15.60
CA GLU A 155 -2.47 -18.30 -16.83
C GLU A 155 -3.83 -17.67 -16.53
N LEU A 156 -4.29 -17.78 -15.28
CA LEU A 156 -5.60 -17.31 -14.83
C LEU A 156 -5.52 -15.91 -14.21
N ASP A 157 -6.46 -15.05 -14.57
CA ASP A 157 -6.75 -13.83 -13.81
C ASP A 157 -7.93 -14.10 -12.87
N SER A 158 -7.63 -14.48 -11.62
CA SER A 158 -8.63 -14.78 -10.59
C SER A 158 -9.35 -13.53 -10.06
N GLY A 159 -8.79 -12.34 -10.32
CA GLY A 159 -9.18 -11.10 -9.66
C GLY A 159 -8.64 -10.95 -8.23
N LEU A 160 -7.71 -11.82 -7.79
CA LEU A 160 -6.97 -11.67 -6.53
C LEU A 160 -5.55 -11.21 -6.84
N ARG A 161 -4.97 -10.37 -5.98
CA ARG A 161 -3.55 -10.02 -6.09
C ARG A 161 -2.68 -11.25 -5.90
N GLU A 162 -3.00 -12.08 -4.91
CA GLU A 162 -2.45 -13.42 -4.75
C GLU A 162 -3.54 -14.45 -4.47
N ASP A 163 -3.44 -15.57 -5.18
CA ASP A 163 -4.30 -16.73 -4.99
C ASP A 163 -3.89 -17.57 -3.77
N PRO A 164 -4.80 -18.42 -3.23
CA PRO A 164 -4.39 -19.51 -2.35
C PRO A 164 -3.33 -20.43 -3.01
N LYS A 165 -2.64 -21.25 -2.21
CA LYS A 165 -1.74 -22.27 -2.75
C LYS A 165 -2.54 -23.23 -3.64
N SER A 166 -2.06 -23.47 -4.86
CA SER A 166 -2.67 -24.39 -5.83
C SER A 166 -2.35 -25.87 -5.59
N TRP A 167 -1.61 -26.18 -4.52
CA TRP A 167 -1.33 -27.52 -4.01
C TRP A 167 -0.98 -27.43 -2.52
N GLN A 168 -1.04 -28.55 -1.81
CA GLN A 168 -0.64 -28.61 -0.41
C GLN A 168 0.87 -28.81 -0.29
N SER A 169 1.53 -28.00 0.53
CA SER A 169 2.97 -28.12 0.81
C SER A 169 3.36 -27.32 2.06
N ASP A 170 4.33 -27.85 2.79
CA ASP A 170 5.04 -27.17 3.88
C ASP A 170 6.01 -26.10 3.36
N ASP A 171 6.29 -26.10 2.06
CA ASP A 171 7.13 -25.08 1.42
C ASP A 171 6.38 -23.73 1.33
N HIS A 172 7.14 -22.64 1.40
CA HIS A 172 6.64 -21.28 1.46
C HIS A 172 6.55 -20.65 0.06
N LYS A 173 5.34 -20.34 -0.38
CA LYS A 173 5.10 -19.63 -1.64
C LYS A 173 5.52 -18.18 -1.48
N MET A 174 6.37 -17.67 -2.37
CA MET A 174 6.67 -16.24 -2.43
C MET A 174 5.56 -15.50 -3.18
N PHE A 175 5.08 -14.40 -2.59
CA PHE A 175 3.98 -13.57 -3.09
C PHE A 175 4.42 -12.75 -4.30
N TRP A 176 3.60 -12.67 -5.35
CA TRP A 176 3.87 -11.81 -6.50
C TRP A 176 3.70 -10.34 -6.14
N MET A 177 4.73 -9.53 -6.45
CA MET A 177 4.76 -8.12 -6.10
C MET A 177 4.51 -7.23 -7.32
N ARG A 178 5.35 -7.38 -8.35
CA ARG A 178 5.32 -6.53 -9.55
C ARG A 178 6.11 -7.13 -10.72
N GLY A 179 5.92 -6.53 -11.88
CA GLY A 179 6.66 -6.86 -13.11
C GLY A 179 5.97 -7.93 -13.95
N ALA A 180 6.72 -8.63 -14.80
CA ALA A 180 6.18 -9.61 -15.73
C ALA A 180 5.69 -10.86 -14.96
N LYS A 181 4.38 -11.13 -14.95
CA LYS A 181 3.84 -12.37 -14.37
C LYS A 181 4.36 -13.62 -15.09
N LYS A 182 4.58 -13.52 -16.42
CA LYS A 182 5.09 -14.58 -17.28
C LYS A 182 6.42 -14.15 -17.89
N LEU A 183 7.44 -15.00 -17.75
CA LEU A 183 8.78 -14.78 -18.30
C LEU A 183 8.99 -15.57 -19.60
N GLN A 184 9.89 -15.09 -20.45
CA GLN A 184 10.47 -15.89 -21.54
C GLN A 184 11.49 -16.89 -20.97
N LEU A 185 11.00 -18.10 -20.68
CA LEU A 185 11.77 -19.13 -19.98
C LEU A 185 12.96 -19.69 -20.78
N ASP A 186 13.02 -19.49 -22.10
CA ASP A 186 14.14 -19.94 -22.95
C ASP A 186 15.40 -19.06 -22.82
N LYS A 187 15.28 -17.88 -22.17
CA LYS A 187 16.36 -16.88 -22.10
C LYS A 187 16.44 -16.19 -20.73
N ILE A 188 16.47 -16.96 -19.65
CA ILE A 188 16.62 -16.39 -18.31
C ILE A 188 18.07 -15.94 -18.08
N THR A 189 18.26 -14.68 -17.71
CA THR A 189 19.58 -14.05 -17.62
C THR A 189 20.11 -13.93 -16.19
N SER A 190 19.22 -13.81 -15.20
CA SER A 190 19.66 -13.64 -13.80
C SER A 190 18.58 -13.95 -12.77
N VAL A 191 19.04 -14.38 -11.59
CA VAL A 191 18.26 -14.44 -10.35
C VAL A 191 18.91 -13.50 -9.33
N ARG A 192 18.13 -12.67 -8.66
CA ARG A 192 18.61 -11.73 -7.63
C ARG A 192 17.78 -11.80 -6.38
N PHE A 193 18.43 -11.89 -5.23
CA PHE A 193 17.83 -11.72 -3.91
C PHE A 193 18.17 -10.31 -3.40
N PHE A 194 17.19 -9.59 -2.88
CA PHE A 194 17.45 -8.24 -2.34
C PHE A 194 16.49 -7.88 -1.20
N VAL A 195 16.94 -6.94 -0.37
CA VAL A 195 16.17 -6.30 0.69
C VAL A 195 16.17 -4.80 0.49
N GLU A 196 15.12 -4.12 0.96
CA GLU A 196 14.97 -2.67 0.84
C GLU A 196 14.65 -2.06 2.20
N SER A 197 15.45 -1.06 2.62
CA SER A 197 15.23 -0.24 3.81
C SER A 197 15.00 -1.07 5.09
N ILE A 198 15.96 -1.93 5.42
CA ILE A 198 15.98 -2.70 6.66
C ILE A 198 16.52 -1.86 7.82
N LYS A 199 16.09 -2.14 9.06
CA LYS A 199 16.52 -1.42 10.27
C LYS A 199 17.91 -1.84 10.76
N ASN A 200 18.16 -3.16 10.81
CA ASN A 200 19.38 -3.76 11.32
C ASN A 200 19.99 -4.70 10.27
N ASN A 201 21.31 -4.93 10.32
CA ASN A 201 21.94 -5.91 9.43
C ASN A 201 21.25 -7.27 9.59
N LYS A 202 20.89 -7.89 8.46
CA LYS A 202 20.21 -9.20 8.46
C LYS A 202 21.07 -10.25 7.79
N THR A 203 21.08 -11.47 8.34
CA THR A 203 21.93 -12.57 7.87
C THR A 203 21.11 -13.78 7.48
N LEU A 204 21.31 -14.27 6.27
CA LEU A 204 20.69 -15.51 5.77
C LEU A 204 21.76 -16.55 5.43
N LEU A 205 21.43 -17.83 5.58
CA LEU A 205 22.03 -18.92 4.80
C LEU A 205 21.09 -19.24 3.64
N ILE A 206 21.62 -19.31 2.42
CA ILE A 206 20.89 -19.69 1.21
C ILE A 206 21.58 -20.93 0.63
N ASP A 207 20.79 -21.95 0.31
CA ASP A 207 21.28 -23.19 -0.28
C ASP A 207 20.27 -23.78 -1.29
N ASN A 208 20.72 -24.77 -2.06
CA ASN A 208 19.92 -25.57 -2.98
C ASN A 208 19.04 -24.73 -3.92
N LEU A 209 19.58 -23.66 -4.49
CA LEU A 209 18.89 -22.86 -5.49
C LEU A 209 18.65 -23.72 -6.72
N ARG A 210 17.39 -23.98 -7.07
CA ARG A 210 17.01 -24.99 -8.07
C ARG A 210 15.71 -24.64 -8.78
N VAL A 211 15.62 -24.98 -10.06
CA VAL A 211 14.32 -25.07 -10.75
C VAL A 211 13.76 -26.45 -10.48
N ARG A 212 12.47 -26.57 -10.20
CA ARG A 212 11.82 -27.87 -10.03
C ARG A 212 10.42 -27.87 -10.61
N GLN A 213 9.93 -29.06 -10.94
CA GLN A 213 8.54 -29.24 -11.35
C GLN A 213 7.58 -28.81 -10.26
N ASN A 214 6.45 -28.24 -10.66
CA ASN A 214 5.36 -27.98 -9.72
C ASN A 214 4.73 -29.31 -9.29
N PRO A 215 4.33 -29.42 -8.01
CA PRO A 215 3.46 -30.51 -7.57
C PRO A 215 2.14 -30.52 -8.34
N ARG A 216 1.38 -31.61 -8.18
CA ARG A 216 0.08 -31.78 -8.84
C ARG A 216 -0.86 -30.61 -8.53
N PHE A 217 -1.28 -29.92 -9.59
CA PHE A 217 -2.21 -28.81 -9.53
C PHE A 217 -3.60 -29.24 -9.03
N ASN A 218 -4.14 -28.52 -8.05
CA ASN A 218 -5.51 -28.65 -7.57
C ASN A 218 -6.44 -27.75 -8.40
N GLN A 219 -7.35 -28.36 -9.17
CA GLN A 219 -8.30 -27.63 -10.03
C GLN A 219 -9.33 -26.83 -9.23
N ASP A 220 -9.62 -27.22 -7.97
CA ASP A 220 -10.61 -26.58 -7.11
C ASP A 220 -9.99 -25.55 -6.15
N TYR A 221 -8.73 -25.13 -6.38
CA TYR A 221 -8.02 -24.24 -5.45
C TYR A 221 -8.71 -22.87 -5.25
N LEU A 222 -9.52 -22.41 -6.21
CA LEU A 222 -10.32 -21.18 -6.13
C LEU A 222 -11.78 -21.39 -5.73
N LYS A 223 -12.23 -22.63 -5.56
CA LYS A 223 -13.60 -22.91 -5.13
C LYS A 223 -13.71 -22.74 -3.61
N ASP A 224 -14.84 -22.26 -3.12
CA ASP A 224 -15.21 -22.23 -1.69
C ASP A 224 -14.12 -21.55 -0.84
N LEU A 225 -13.75 -20.31 -1.20
CA LEU A 225 -12.73 -19.53 -0.50
C LEU A 225 -13.29 -18.84 0.75
N THR A 226 -14.52 -18.36 0.66
CA THR A 226 -15.14 -17.51 1.69
C THR A 226 -16.32 -18.20 2.37
N ASP A 227 -16.42 -18.05 3.69
CA ASP A 227 -17.62 -18.36 4.48
C ASP A 227 -18.64 -17.21 4.44
N ALA A 228 -19.75 -17.34 5.17
CA ALA A 228 -20.81 -16.33 5.24
C ALA A 228 -20.36 -14.99 5.87
N TYR A 229 -19.21 -14.97 6.55
CA TYR A 229 -18.61 -13.79 7.18
C TYR A 229 -17.52 -13.15 6.30
N GLY A 230 -17.25 -13.69 5.11
CA GLY A 230 -16.18 -13.25 4.22
C GLY A 230 -14.78 -13.71 4.67
N GLN A 231 -14.71 -14.62 5.64
CA GLN A 231 -13.47 -15.20 6.17
C GLN A 231 -13.04 -16.42 5.36
N SER A 232 -11.81 -16.89 5.55
CA SER A 232 -11.35 -18.13 4.92
C SER A 232 -12.20 -19.32 5.34
N TYR A 233 -12.87 -19.94 4.37
CA TYR A 233 -13.58 -21.20 4.57
C TYR A 233 -12.61 -22.38 4.75
N LYS A 234 -11.40 -22.28 4.19
CA LYS A 234 -10.48 -23.42 4.02
C LYS A 234 -9.62 -23.74 5.24
N PHE A 235 -9.45 -22.82 6.17
CA PHE A 235 -8.62 -23.04 7.37
C PHE A 235 -9.06 -22.16 8.52
N ASP A 236 -8.68 -22.59 9.72
CA ASP A 236 -8.90 -21.88 10.97
C ASP A 236 -7.66 -21.06 11.35
N TYR A 237 -7.89 -19.98 12.08
CA TYR A 237 -6.87 -19.05 12.56
C TYR A 237 -7.37 -18.38 13.84
N PRO A 238 -6.49 -17.78 14.68
CA PRO A 238 -6.84 -17.37 16.03
C PRO A 238 -8.03 -16.42 16.17
N THR A 239 -8.23 -15.51 15.22
CA THR A 239 -9.29 -14.48 15.25
C THR A 239 -10.53 -14.85 14.43
N LYS A 240 -10.67 -16.10 13.96
CA LYS A 240 -11.81 -16.53 13.16
C LYS A 240 -13.08 -16.56 13.98
N VAL A 241 -14.14 -15.95 13.43
CA VAL A 241 -15.48 -15.95 14.03
C VAL A 241 -16.32 -17.08 13.44
N THR A 242 -17.12 -17.75 14.25
CA THR A 242 -17.92 -18.93 13.86
C THR A 242 -19.43 -18.75 13.99
N SER A 243 -19.91 -17.69 14.65
CA SER A 243 -21.34 -17.42 14.78
C SER A 243 -21.68 -15.94 15.00
N ASP A 244 -22.94 -15.57 14.80
CA ASP A 244 -23.47 -14.23 15.05
C ASP A 244 -23.49 -13.90 16.56
N GLU A 245 -23.74 -14.90 17.41
CA GLU A 245 -23.64 -14.76 18.87
C GLU A 245 -22.21 -14.40 19.29
N GLN A 246 -21.21 -15.01 18.64
CA GLN A 246 -19.81 -14.65 18.90
C GLN A 246 -19.51 -13.21 18.45
N LEU A 247 -20.01 -12.76 17.29
CA LEU A 247 -19.86 -11.36 16.86
C LEU A 247 -20.44 -10.38 17.89
N LYS A 248 -21.67 -10.63 18.35
CA LYS A 248 -22.35 -9.79 19.35
C LYS A 248 -21.59 -9.78 20.68
N ALA A 249 -21.17 -10.94 21.17
CA ALA A 249 -20.41 -11.04 22.41
C ALA A 249 -19.06 -10.30 22.33
N LEU A 250 -18.36 -10.38 21.18
CA LEU A 250 -17.13 -9.63 20.94
C LEU A 250 -17.38 -8.12 20.92
N ALA A 251 -18.50 -7.68 20.35
CA ALA A 251 -18.90 -6.27 20.33
C ALA A 251 -19.18 -5.73 21.72
N GLU A 252 -20.00 -6.43 22.51
CA GLU A 252 -20.36 -6.05 23.87
C GLU A 252 -19.12 -5.97 24.76
N ALA A 253 -18.23 -6.97 24.67
CA ALA A 253 -16.99 -7.01 25.43
C ALA A 253 -16.05 -5.85 25.06
N GLU A 254 -15.91 -5.54 23.77
CA GLU A 254 -15.07 -4.43 23.32
C GLU A 254 -15.64 -3.07 23.74
N ILE A 255 -16.95 -2.85 23.57
CA ILE A 255 -17.59 -1.58 23.95
C ILE A 255 -17.41 -1.35 25.46
N ALA A 256 -17.68 -2.37 26.28
CA ALA A 256 -17.46 -2.28 27.72
C ALA A 256 -15.99 -2.00 28.07
N GLN A 257 -15.04 -2.62 27.37
CA GLN A 257 -13.62 -2.36 27.55
C GLN A 257 -13.25 -0.92 27.17
N LEU A 258 -13.73 -0.40 26.04
CA LEU A 258 -13.47 0.97 25.59
C LEU A 258 -14.05 2.01 26.56
N GLU A 259 -15.23 1.75 27.11
CA GLU A 259 -15.86 2.61 28.12
C GLU A 259 -15.11 2.58 29.44
N GLN A 260 -14.65 1.41 29.87
CA GLN A 260 -13.86 1.26 31.10
C GLN A 260 -12.48 1.93 30.99
N GLN A 261 -11.80 1.74 29.86
CA GLN A 261 -10.44 2.26 29.67
C GLN A 261 -10.43 3.75 29.29
N GLY A 262 -11.48 4.24 28.65
CA GLY A 262 -11.59 5.63 28.21
C GLY A 262 -10.57 6.00 27.12
N THR A 263 -10.27 7.29 27.04
CA THR A 263 -9.37 7.87 26.03
C THR A 263 -7.95 7.97 26.56
N MET A 264 -6.96 7.94 25.65
CA MET A 264 -5.55 8.17 25.98
C MET A 264 -5.36 9.47 26.78
N ALA A 265 -4.59 9.40 27.86
CA ALA A 265 -4.29 10.55 28.70
C ALA A 265 -3.41 11.59 27.99
N ASP A 266 -3.33 12.79 28.57
CA ASP A 266 -2.46 13.88 28.10
C ASP A 266 -2.72 14.28 26.64
N ARG A 267 -4.01 14.51 26.34
CA ARG A 267 -4.53 14.97 25.05
C ARG A 267 -5.38 16.22 25.22
N SER A 268 -5.14 17.24 24.40
CA SER A 268 -6.03 18.41 24.28
C SER A 268 -7.37 17.99 23.68
N LYS A 269 -8.32 18.93 23.58
CA LYS A 269 -9.59 18.73 22.90
C LYS A 269 -9.40 18.18 21.47
N PHE A 270 -8.40 18.71 20.76
CA PHE A 270 -8.08 18.37 19.38
C PHE A 270 -6.96 17.32 19.28
N GLY A 271 -6.67 16.57 20.35
CA GLY A 271 -5.68 15.50 20.33
C GLY A 271 -4.22 15.93 20.41
N GLY A 272 -3.94 17.23 20.56
CA GLY A 272 -2.61 17.81 20.80
C GLY A 272 -2.05 17.46 22.18
N TRP A 273 -0.82 17.86 22.47
CA TRP A 273 -0.14 17.60 23.73
C TRP A 273 -0.65 18.53 24.85
N ALA A 274 -1.49 18.02 25.74
CA ALA A 274 -2.15 18.84 26.76
C ALA A 274 -1.15 19.47 27.76
N SER A 275 -0.17 18.68 28.21
CA SER A 275 0.90 19.13 29.12
C SER A 275 2.10 19.78 28.43
N GLY A 276 2.11 19.80 27.09
CA GLY A 276 3.15 20.44 26.30
C GLY A 276 3.08 21.98 26.30
N PRO A 277 4.05 22.65 25.65
CA PRO A 277 4.00 24.09 25.47
C PRO A 277 2.78 24.49 24.65
N LYS A 278 2.24 25.67 24.98
CA LYS A 278 1.11 26.27 24.29
C LYS A 278 1.60 27.43 23.44
N LEU A 279 1.39 27.32 22.14
CA LEU A 279 1.72 28.32 21.13
C LEU A 279 0.49 29.21 20.84
N GLU A 280 0.59 30.07 19.82
CA GLU A 280 -0.54 30.88 19.37
C GLU A 280 -1.69 29.99 18.86
N ALA A 281 -2.89 30.23 19.39
CA ALA A 281 -4.14 29.56 19.02
C ALA A 281 -4.88 30.37 17.96
N THR A 282 -4.93 29.86 16.72
CA THR A 282 -5.58 30.53 15.59
C THR A 282 -7.03 30.08 15.36
N GLY A 283 -7.48 29.06 16.10
CA GLY A 283 -8.78 28.40 15.87
C GLY A 283 -8.76 27.35 14.76
N TYR A 284 -7.62 27.11 14.10
CA TYR A 284 -7.43 26.09 13.07
C TYR A 284 -6.07 25.39 13.23
N PHE A 285 -5.94 24.21 12.62
CA PHE A 285 -4.64 23.55 12.55
C PHE A 285 -3.69 24.34 11.66
N ARG A 286 -2.43 24.43 12.08
CA ARG A 286 -1.34 25.09 11.34
C ARG A 286 -0.02 24.37 11.57
N THR A 287 1.07 24.81 10.95
CA THR A 287 2.41 24.27 11.21
C THR A 287 3.34 25.29 11.84
N GLU A 288 4.26 24.83 12.68
CA GLU A 288 5.33 25.65 13.26
C GLU A 288 6.58 24.82 13.47
N LYS A 289 7.76 25.42 13.31
CA LYS A 289 9.04 24.77 13.62
C LYS A 289 9.48 25.18 15.02
N VAL A 290 9.48 24.22 15.95
CA VAL A 290 9.77 24.43 17.38
C VAL A 290 11.09 23.76 17.71
N ASP A 291 12.10 24.57 18.05
CA ASP A 291 13.48 24.16 18.33
C ASP A 291 14.05 23.16 17.31
N GLY A 292 13.93 23.52 16.04
CA GLY A 292 14.46 22.73 14.93
C GLY A 292 13.61 21.53 14.51
N LYS A 293 12.45 21.29 15.16
CA LYS A 293 11.51 20.22 14.79
C LYS A 293 10.21 20.81 14.27
N TRP A 294 9.78 20.39 13.10
CA TRP A 294 8.45 20.70 12.60
C TRP A 294 7.37 20.02 13.44
N ALA A 295 6.29 20.75 13.69
CA ALA A 295 5.09 20.31 14.38
C ALA A 295 3.85 20.81 13.63
N ILE A 296 2.74 20.09 13.78
CA ILE A 296 1.42 20.69 13.62
C ILE A 296 1.08 21.36 14.95
N VAL A 297 0.31 22.44 14.91
CA VAL A 297 -0.26 23.11 16.08
C VAL A 297 -1.78 23.00 15.96
N ASP A 298 -2.42 22.53 17.02
CA ASP A 298 -3.87 22.37 17.04
C ASP A 298 -4.60 23.74 17.18
N PRO A 299 -5.92 23.79 16.95
CA PRO A 299 -6.70 25.03 17.04
C PRO A 299 -6.58 25.81 18.36
N GLU A 300 -6.21 25.14 19.45
CA GLU A 300 -6.04 25.71 20.78
C GLU A 300 -4.58 26.03 21.11
N GLY A 301 -3.64 25.82 20.16
CA GLY A 301 -2.22 26.16 20.30
C GLY A 301 -1.35 25.01 20.85
N HIS A 302 -1.87 23.79 21.01
CA HIS A 302 -1.07 22.67 21.49
C HIS A 302 -0.26 22.02 20.36
N LEU A 303 0.95 21.56 20.67
CA LEU A 303 1.75 20.76 19.74
C LEU A 303 1.00 19.48 19.34
N PHE A 304 1.01 19.17 18.06
CA PHE A 304 0.28 18.06 17.46
C PHE A 304 1.19 17.26 16.52
N PHE A 305 0.99 15.95 16.53
CA PHE A 305 1.59 15.01 15.59
C PHE A 305 0.48 14.07 15.15
N SER A 306 0.30 13.90 13.84
CA SER A 306 -0.77 13.09 13.29
C SER A 306 -0.37 11.61 13.24
N SER A 307 -0.86 10.83 14.20
CA SER A 307 -0.82 9.36 14.18
C SER A 307 -2.22 8.89 13.86
N ALA A 308 -2.41 8.16 12.75
CA ALA A 308 -3.74 7.81 12.27
C ALA A 308 -3.79 6.53 11.43
N LEU A 309 -5.01 6.08 11.12
CA LEU A 309 -5.31 5.09 10.09
C LEU A 309 -6.07 5.76 8.94
N ALA A 310 -5.70 5.42 7.70
CA ALA A 310 -6.40 5.85 6.49
C ALA A 310 -7.51 4.85 6.08
N ASN A 311 -8.35 5.27 5.12
CA ASN A 311 -9.48 4.53 4.56
C ASN A 311 -10.52 4.09 5.61
N ILE A 312 -11.05 5.07 6.35
CA ILE A 312 -12.13 4.85 7.32
C ILE A 312 -13.47 5.07 6.60
N ARG A 313 -13.84 4.11 5.75
CA ARG A 313 -15.07 4.14 4.95
C ARG A 313 -15.44 2.74 4.46
N ILE A 314 -16.65 2.59 3.94
CA ILE A 314 -17.18 1.31 3.43
C ILE A 314 -16.91 1.12 1.93
N ALA A 315 -16.54 2.18 1.19
CA ALA A 315 -16.33 2.15 -0.27
C ALA A 315 -15.44 0.98 -0.76
N ASN A 316 -14.35 0.68 -0.06
CA ASN A 316 -13.38 -0.34 -0.49
C ASN A 316 -13.57 -1.73 0.14
N THR A 317 -14.71 -1.96 0.80
CA THR A 317 -15.02 -3.23 1.48
C THR A 317 -15.68 -4.27 0.57
N THR A 318 -16.04 -3.89 -0.65
CA THR A 318 -16.79 -4.77 -1.56
C THR A 318 -15.88 -5.63 -2.44
N THR A 319 -16.35 -6.83 -2.79
CA THR A 319 -15.67 -7.76 -3.71
C THR A 319 -16.64 -8.25 -4.81
N PHE A 320 -16.15 -8.49 -6.03
CA PHE A 320 -16.98 -8.98 -7.13
C PHE A 320 -17.53 -10.38 -6.86
N THR A 321 -18.85 -10.55 -7.03
CA THR A 321 -19.58 -11.81 -6.81
C THR A 321 -19.58 -12.73 -8.04
N GLY A 322 -19.11 -12.23 -9.19
CA GLY A 322 -19.19 -12.92 -10.49
C GLY A 322 -20.53 -12.72 -11.22
N VAL A 323 -21.43 -11.93 -10.66
CA VAL A 323 -22.73 -11.57 -11.23
C VAL A 323 -22.67 -10.24 -11.96
N ASP A 324 -23.49 -10.09 -13.00
CA ASP A 324 -23.76 -8.81 -13.65
C ASP A 324 -25.24 -8.74 -14.08
N PHE A 325 -25.67 -7.58 -14.59
CA PHE A 325 -27.05 -7.29 -14.98
C PHE A 325 -27.12 -6.94 -16.47
N LYS A 326 -28.21 -7.31 -17.17
CA LYS A 326 -28.39 -6.95 -18.59
C LYS A 326 -28.98 -5.55 -18.77
N ASP A 327 -29.53 -4.96 -17.71
CA ASP A 327 -29.97 -3.57 -17.72
C ASP A 327 -28.75 -2.63 -17.74
N ASP A 328 -28.61 -1.82 -18.79
CA ASP A 328 -27.47 -0.91 -18.95
C ASP A 328 -27.54 0.32 -18.03
N SER A 329 -28.70 0.64 -17.46
CA SER A 329 -28.87 1.80 -16.58
C SER A 329 -27.98 1.78 -15.34
N VAL A 330 -27.59 0.59 -14.86
CA VAL A 330 -26.68 0.44 -13.70
C VAL A 330 -25.27 1.01 -13.95
N ARG A 331 -24.92 1.24 -15.23
CA ARG A 331 -23.61 1.73 -15.70
C ARG A 331 -23.56 3.22 -16.01
N TYR A 332 -24.66 3.96 -15.84
CA TYR A 332 -24.62 5.41 -16.03
C TYR A 332 -23.60 6.06 -15.07
N VAL A 333 -22.74 6.94 -15.59
CA VAL A 333 -21.79 7.77 -14.84
C VAL A 333 -22.12 9.23 -15.16
N ASP A 334 -22.25 10.04 -14.11
CA ASP A 334 -22.40 11.48 -14.27
C ASP A 334 -21.02 12.07 -14.64
N PRO A 335 -20.86 12.73 -15.80
CA PRO A 335 -19.58 13.32 -16.20
C PRO A 335 -19.09 14.44 -15.27
N GLU A 336 -19.97 15.04 -14.46
CA GLU A 336 -19.58 16.08 -13.51
C GLU A 336 -19.25 15.55 -12.11
N ASP A 337 -19.39 14.25 -11.85
CA ASP A 337 -19.04 13.63 -10.57
C ASP A 337 -17.56 13.90 -10.22
N VAL A 338 -17.30 14.23 -8.96
CA VAL A 338 -15.93 14.48 -8.45
C VAL A 338 -15.34 13.26 -7.74
N THR A 339 -16.16 12.23 -7.53
CA THR A 339 -15.74 11.00 -6.83
C THR A 339 -15.45 9.89 -7.85
N PRO A 340 -14.22 9.40 -7.95
CA PRO A 340 -13.91 8.29 -8.84
C PRO A 340 -14.59 7.00 -8.36
N GLU A 341 -14.83 6.07 -9.29
CA GLU A 341 -15.62 4.86 -9.05
C GLU A 341 -15.15 4.04 -7.84
N ASP A 342 -13.83 3.98 -7.61
CA ASP A 342 -13.21 3.25 -6.49
C ASP A 342 -13.53 3.85 -5.12
N SER A 343 -13.90 5.12 -5.08
CA SER A 343 -14.11 5.90 -3.86
C SER A 343 -15.58 6.11 -3.52
N LEU A 344 -16.49 5.65 -4.38
CA LEU A 344 -17.93 5.69 -4.13
C LEU A 344 -18.36 4.64 -3.09
N GLY A 345 -19.34 4.99 -2.28
CA GLY A 345 -19.99 4.07 -1.34
C GLY A 345 -20.77 2.93 -2.03
N ILE A 346 -21.69 2.32 -1.28
CA ILE A 346 -22.60 1.29 -1.81
C ILE A 346 -23.51 1.91 -2.87
N ARG A 347 -23.60 1.25 -4.03
CA ARG A 347 -24.51 1.62 -5.13
C ARG A 347 -25.55 0.52 -5.29
N PRO A 348 -26.74 0.65 -4.67
CA PRO A 348 -27.76 -0.38 -4.76
C PRO A 348 -28.26 -0.51 -6.21
N VAL A 349 -28.59 -1.74 -6.59
CA VAL A 349 -29.17 -2.05 -7.90
C VAL A 349 -30.68 -2.12 -7.76
N SER A 350 -31.43 -1.48 -8.65
CA SER A 350 -32.90 -1.46 -8.58
C SER A 350 -33.49 -2.87 -8.74
N ASN A 351 -34.65 -3.12 -8.13
CA ASN A 351 -35.34 -4.41 -8.26
C ASN A 351 -35.61 -4.79 -9.73
N GLN A 352 -35.86 -3.80 -10.60
CA GLN A 352 -36.02 -4.03 -12.04
C GLN A 352 -34.72 -4.51 -12.69
N ALA A 353 -33.60 -3.86 -12.40
CA ALA A 353 -32.30 -4.28 -12.93
C ALA A 353 -31.89 -5.65 -12.36
N GLN A 354 -32.17 -5.93 -11.08
CA GLN A 354 -31.91 -7.23 -10.45
C GLN A 354 -32.62 -8.40 -11.15
N GLN A 355 -33.81 -8.18 -11.74
CA GLN A 355 -34.50 -9.21 -12.55
C GLN A 355 -33.72 -9.62 -13.81
N THR A 356 -32.73 -8.82 -14.21
CA THR A 356 -31.86 -9.10 -15.37
C THR A 356 -30.54 -9.76 -15.00
N ARG A 357 -30.38 -10.21 -13.75
CA ARG A 357 -29.21 -10.91 -13.21
C ARG A 357 -28.76 -12.08 -14.09
N TYR A 358 -27.45 -12.21 -14.29
CA TYR A 358 -26.83 -13.42 -14.85
C TYR A 358 -25.43 -13.66 -14.27
N ILE A 359 -24.96 -14.92 -14.30
CA ILE A 359 -23.58 -15.25 -13.92
C ILE A 359 -22.66 -14.89 -15.09
N ARG A 360 -21.86 -13.84 -14.90
CA ARG A 360 -20.86 -13.40 -15.88
C ARG A 360 -19.54 -14.15 -15.74
N SER A 361 -19.13 -14.41 -14.49
CA SER A 361 -17.90 -15.13 -14.17
C SER A 361 -18.21 -16.26 -13.19
N ASP A 362 -18.31 -17.48 -13.72
CA ASP A 362 -18.50 -18.71 -12.92
C ASP A 362 -17.39 -18.92 -11.89
N MET A 363 -16.13 -18.64 -12.24
CA MET A 363 -14.99 -18.74 -11.34
C MET A 363 -15.16 -17.85 -10.09
N ARG A 364 -15.41 -16.55 -10.28
CA ARG A 364 -15.70 -15.62 -9.18
C ARG A 364 -16.89 -16.09 -8.35
N HIS A 365 -17.97 -16.51 -8.99
CA HIS A 365 -19.18 -16.93 -8.29
C HIS A 365 -18.96 -18.15 -7.39
N LYS A 366 -18.11 -19.09 -7.81
CA LYS A 366 -17.74 -20.29 -7.06
C LYS A 366 -16.75 -20.05 -5.92
N MET A 367 -16.25 -18.83 -5.73
CA MET A 367 -15.41 -18.50 -4.56
C MET A 367 -16.20 -18.40 -3.26
N PHE A 368 -17.53 -18.22 -3.34
CA PHE A 368 -18.39 -17.95 -2.20
C PHE A 368 -19.19 -19.18 -1.84
N THR A 369 -19.05 -19.66 -0.59
CA THR A 369 -19.94 -20.73 -0.08
C THR A 369 -21.33 -20.18 0.24
N TRP A 370 -21.45 -18.86 0.44
CA TRP A 370 -22.68 -18.17 0.75
C TRP A 370 -22.69 -16.76 0.15
N LEU A 371 -23.83 -16.40 -0.44
CA LEU A 371 -24.23 -15.05 -0.84
C LEU A 371 -25.76 -14.98 -0.59
N PRO A 372 -26.29 -13.89 -0.03
CA PRO A 372 -27.71 -13.80 0.30
C PRO A 372 -28.59 -13.75 -0.96
N GLY A 373 -29.83 -14.24 -0.86
CA GLY A 373 -30.88 -13.89 -1.84
C GLY A 373 -31.24 -12.41 -1.72
N TYR A 374 -31.78 -11.78 -2.78
CA TYR A 374 -32.14 -10.35 -2.73
C TYR A 374 -33.31 -10.02 -1.75
N ASP A 375 -34.01 -11.03 -1.27
CA ASP A 375 -35.07 -10.95 -0.25
C ASP A 375 -34.56 -11.20 1.18
N HIS A 376 -33.28 -11.55 1.34
CA HIS A 376 -32.63 -11.73 2.63
C HIS A 376 -32.36 -10.37 3.31
N GLU A 377 -32.37 -10.32 4.65
CA GLU A 377 -32.13 -9.08 5.40
C GLU A 377 -30.79 -8.41 5.04
N LEU A 378 -29.71 -9.19 4.99
CA LEU A 378 -28.36 -8.76 4.56
C LEU A 378 -28.19 -8.46 3.05
N ALA A 379 -29.26 -8.43 2.24
CA ALA A 379 -29.16 -8.11 0.81
C ALA A 379 -28.86 -6.64 0.52
N ASN A 380 -29.12 -5.75 1.48
CA ASN A 380 -28.76 -4.33 1.47
C ASN A 380 -27.25 -4.07 1.31
N HIS A 381 -26.38 -5.07 1.54
CA HIS A 381 -24.92 -4.94 1.36
C HIS A 381 -24.41 -5.32 -0.04
N TYR A 382 -25.32 -5.63 -0.97
CA TYR A 382 -24.98 -5.64 -2.40
C TYR A 382 -24.72 -4.24 -2.93
N SER A 383 -23.77 -4.15 -3.86
CA SER A 383 -23.40 -2.93 -4.57
C SER A 383 -23.12 -3.26 -6.03
N TYR A 384 -22.80 -2.23 -6.81
CA TYR A 384 -22.40 -2.37 -8.20
C TYR A 384 -21.19 -1.47 -8.49
N ARG A 385 -20.18 -2.05 -9.14
CA ARG A 385 -19.05 -1.28 -9.69
C ARG A 385 -19.18 -1.19 -11.20
N ARG A 386 -19.15 0.04 -11.72
CA ARG A 386 -19.26 0.38 -13.15
C ARG A 386 -17.93 0.26 -13.90
N SER A 387 -16.82 0.25 -13.17
CA SER A 387 -15.48 0.02 -13.69
C SER A 387 -14.60 -0.65 -12.63
N SER A 388 -13.56 -1.34 -13.08
CA SER A 388 -12.43 -1.81 -12.28
C SER A 388 -11.12 -1.40 -12.96
N HIS A 389 -10.07 -1.23 -12.17
CA HIS A 389 -8.72 -0.98 -12.67
C HIS A 389 -8.05 -2.26 -13.16
N LYS A 390 -8.26 -3.38 -12.44
CA LYS A 390 -7.70 -4.70 -12.76
C LYS A 390 -8.66 -5.82 -12.37
N GLY A 391 -8.53 -6.96 -13.05
CA GLY A 391 -9.24 -8.20 -12.74
C GLY A 391 -10.13 -8.68 -13.88
N PRO A 392 -10.74 -9.87 -13.74
CA PRO A 392 -11.51 -10.54 -14.80
C PRO A 392 -12.87 -9.88 -15.07
N MET A 393 -13.32 -9.00 -14.17
CA MET A 393 -14.60 -8.30 -14.24
C MET A 393 -14.33 -6.82 -14.48
N ALA A 394 -14.68 -6.30 -15.66
CA ALA A 394 -14.60 -4.86 -15.94
C ALA A 394 -15.63 -4.05 -15.13
N HIS A 395 -16.78 -4.66 -14.82
CA HIS A 395 -17.87 -4.12 -14.03
C HIS A 395 -18.77 -5.28 -13.58
N GLY A 396 -19.60 -5.07 -12.56
CA GLY A 396 -20.46 -6.12 -12.03
C GLY A 396 -20.93 -5.88 -10.61
N GLU A 397 -21.76 -6.81 -10.14
CA GLU A 397 -22.23 -6.84 -8.76
C GLU A 397 -21.07 -7.11 -7.80
N THR A 398 -21.09 -6.40 -6.68
CA THR A 398 -20.17 -6.59 -5.57
C THR A 398 -20.93 -6.77 -4.26
N TYR A 399 -20.30 -7.36 -3.26
CA TYR A 399 -20.89 -7.55 -1.93
C TYR A 399 -19.90 -7.14 -0.84
N SER A 400 -20.38 -6.47 0.22
CA SER A 400 -19.57 -6.13 1.39
C SER A 400 -19.87 -7.07 2.57
N PHE A 401 -18.98 -8.06 2.78
CA PHE A 401 -19.06 -8.90 3.98
C PHE A 401 -18.77 -8.10 5.26
N TYR A 402 -17.90 -7.08 5.19
CA TYR A 402 -17.62 -6.23 6.34
C TYR A 402 -18.87 -5.50 6.81
N GLN A 403 -19.60 -4.85 5.89
CA GLN A 403 -20.83 -4.15 6.25
C GLN A 403 -21.91 -5.11 6.76
N ALA A 404 -22.04 -6.29 6.13
CA ALA A 404 -22.91 -7.35 6.64
C ALA A 404 -22.56 -7.80 8.06
N ASN A 405 -21.27 -7.86 8.38
CA ASN A 405 -20.82 -8.19 9.73
C ASN A 405 -21.10 -7.06 10.72
N LEU A 406 -21.08 -5.79 10.30
CA LEU A 406 -21.51 -4.68 11.16
C LEU A 406 -22.99 -4.80 11.53
N GLU A 407 -23.86 -5.13 10.57
CA GLU A 407 -25.29 -5.33 10.83
C GLU A 407 -25.52 -6.53 11.77
N ARG A 408 -24.86 -7.67 11.53
CA ARG A 408 -24.90 -8.83 12.43
C ARG A 408 -24.43 -8.49 13.85
N ARG A 409 -23.39 -7.66 13.95
CA ARG A 409 -22.69 -7.31 15.19
C ARG A 409 -23.47 -6.33 16.05
N TYR A 410 -24.06 -5.30 15.45
CA TYR A 410 -24.70 -4.20 16.17
C TYR A 410 -26.23 -4.21 16.07
N GLY A 411 -26.81 -4.96 15.13
CA GLY A 411 -28.23 -4.99 14.87
C GLY A 411 -28.75 -3.68 14.24
N GLU A 412 -30.05 -3.67 13.95
CA GLU A 412 -30.72 -2.54 13.32
C GLU A 412 -31.97 -2.13 14.12
N GLU A 413 -31.93 -0.95 14.73
CA GLU A 413 -33.08 -0.33 15.42
C GLU A 413 -33.90 0.55 14.46
N TYR A 414 -33.23 1.12 13.45
CA TYR A 414 -33.76 1.86 12.31
C TYR A 414 -32.80 1.67 11.13
N PRO A 415 -33.23 1.92 9.87
CA PRO A 415 -32.41 1.70 8.69
C PRO A 415 -30.96 2.20 8.85
N ASP A 416 -30.01 1.28 8.70
CA ASP A 416 -28.57 1.52 8.79
C ASP A 416 -28.03 1.98 10.16
N SER A 417 -28.76 1.80 11.27
CA SER A 417 -28.31 2.23 12.61
C SER A 417 -27.00 1.58 13.09
N TYR A 418 -26.65 0.41 12.54
CA TYR A 418 -25.35 -0.23 12.79
C TYR A 418 -24.17 0.64 12.32
N LEU A 419 -24.36 1.52 11.34
CA LEU A 419 -23.34 2.48 10.88
C LEU A 419 -23.09 3.59 11.90
N ASP A 420 -24.12 4.03 12.62
CA ASP A 420 -23.98 5.02 13.69
C ASP A 420 -23.14 4.45 14.83
N THR A 421 -23.45 3.22 15.23
CA THR A 421 -22.68 2.47 16.23
C THR A 421 -21.24 2.24 15.75
N TRP A 422 -21.04 1.86 14.49
CA TRP A 422 -19.70 1.70 13.92
C TRP A 422 -18.89 2.99 13.97
N ARG A 423 -19.48 4.15 13.62
CA ARG A 423 -18.81 5.45 13.72
C ARG A 423 -18.44 5.80 15.16
N ASP A 424 -19.35 5.59 16.11
CA ASP A 424 -19.10 5.82 17.54
C ASP A 424 -17.96 4.94 18.07
N VAL A 425 -18.04 3.63 17.80
CA VAL A 425 -17.03 2.64 18.22
C VAL A 425 -15.69 2.93 17.55
N THR A 426 -15.67 3.31 16.28
CA THR A 426 -14.44 3.70 15.57
C THR A 426 -13.76 4.89 16.27
N ILE A 427 -14.51 5.93 16.63
CA ILE A 427 -13.95 7.09 17.37
C ILE A 427 -13.46 6.66 18.75
N LYS A 428 -14.23 5.82 19.48
CA LYS A 428 -13.82 5.28 20.79
C LYS A 428 -12.52 4.49 20.67
N ARG A 429 -12.40 3.60 19.68
CA ARG A 429 -11.17 2.85 19.33
C ARG A 429 -10.01 3.80 19.12
N PHE A 430 -10.14 4.79 18.23
CA PHE A 430 -9.03 5.69 17.91
C PHE A 430 -8.53 6.45 19.13
N LYS A 431 -9.44 7.02 19.92
CA LYS A 431 -9.07 7.76 21.13
C LYS A 431 -8.49 6.85 22.22
N ASN A 432 -8.96 5.61 22.34
CA ASN A 432 -8.43 4.62 23.27
C ASN A 432 -7.06 4.09 22.83
N TRP A 433 -6.86 3.86 21.54
CA TRP A 433 -5.60 3.41 20.94
C TRP A 433 -4.56 4.54 20.82
N GLY A 434 -4.98 5.77 21.12
CA GLY A 434 -4.13 6.96 21.19
C GLY A 434 -3.87 7.64 19.85
N PHE A 435 -4.56 7.23 18.79
CA PHE A 435 -4.55 7.94 17.51
C PHE A 435 -5.06 9.37 17.72
N THR A 436 -4.38 10.32 17.11
CA THR A 436 -4.62 11.76 17.30
C THR A 436 -5.58 12.32 16.25
N SER A 437 -5.83 11.58 15.18
CA SER A 437 -6.69 11.94 14.06
C SER A 437 -7.15 10.71 13.30
N THR A 438 -8.14 10.86 12.43
CA THR A 438 -8.33 9.95 11.30
C THR A 438 -7.34 10.27 10.18
N GLY A 439 -7.05 9.32 9.29
CA GLY A 439 -6.17 9.52 8.14
C GLY A 439 -6.95 9.94 6.89
N ASN A 440 -6.27 9.90 5.74
CA ASN A 440 -6.90 10.15 4.44
C ASN A 440 -8.06 9.17 4.15
N TRP A 441 -9.01 9.56 3.29
CA TRP A 441 -10.18 8.75 2.93
C TRP A 441 -11.04 8.35 4.14
N THR A 442 -11.21 9.30 5.06
CA THR A 442 -12.25 9.21 6.08
C THR A 442 -13.59 9.58 5.45
N ASP A 443 -14.62 8.77 5.68
CA ASP A 443 -15.97 9.06 5.19
C ASP A 443 -16.46 10.44 5.72
N ALA A 444 -17.06 11.25 4.84
CA ALA A 444 -17.50 12.61 5.18
C ALA A 444 -18.50 12.65 6.35
N SER A 445 -19.17 11.54 6.64
CA SER A 445 -20.06 11.45 7.80
C SER A 445 -19.37 11.54 9.17
N PHE A 446 -18.04 11.39 9.22
CA PHE A 446 -17.27 11.66 10.45
C PHE A 446 -17.00 13.16 10.67
N TYR A 447 -17.02 13.99 9.61
CA TYR A 447 -16.44 15.34 9.64
C TYR A 447 -17.10 16.25 10.67
N GLN A 448 -18.42 16.15 10.80
CA GLN A 448 -19.20 17.02 11.67
C GLN A 448 -19.45 16.41 13.07
N MET A 449 -18.88 15.23 13.37
CA MET A 449 -19.02 14.61 14.68
C MET A 449 -18.23 15.33 15.77
N ASN A 450 -17.22 16.13 15.42
CA ASN A 450 -16.47 17.01 16.34
C ASN A 450 -15.91 16.29 17.58
N ARG A 451 -15.41 15.06 17.39
CA ARG A 451 -14.89 14.19 18.47
C ARG A 451 -13.47 13.69 18.25
N ILE A 452 -12.99 13.76 17.01
CA ILE A 452 -11.63 13.43 16.58
C ILE A 452 -11.27 14.30 15.38
N PRO A 453 -10.04 14.84 15.29
CA PRO A 453 -9.58 15.54 14.09
C PRO A 453 -9.53 14.61 12.88
N TYR A 454 -9.68 15.16 11.68
CA TYR A 454 -9.71 14.39 10.43
C TYR A 454 -8.94 15.06 9.31
N PHE A 455 -8.63 14.30 8.27
CA PHE A 455 -8.17 14.83 6.99
C PHE A 455 -9.27 14.65 5.95
N ALA A 456 -9.52 15.71 5.20
CA ALA A 456 -10.43 15.66 4.04
C ALA A 456 -9.65 15.31 2.76
N ASN A 457 -10.38 14.96 1.72
CA ASN A 457 -9.78 14.71 0.42
C ASN A 457 -10.69 15.05 -0.75
N GLY A 458 -10.09 15.22 -1.92
CA GLY A 458 -10.81 15.17 -3.19
C GLY A 458 -9.94 14.72 -4.35
N TRP A 459 -10.58 14.45 -5.47
CA TRP A 459 -9.96 13.97 -6.68
C TRP A 459 -10.30 14.90 -7.83
N ILE A 460 -9.29 15.25 -8.63
CA ILE A 460 -9.52 16.05 -9.84
C ILE A 460 -9.63 15.07 -11.00
N ILE A 461 -10.88 14.75 -11.35
CA ILE A 461 -11.26 13.87 -12.44
C ILE A 461 -12.15 14.62 -13.42
N GLY A 462 -12.15 14.21 -14.70
CA GLY A 462 -12.96 14.80 -15.76
C GLY A 462 -12.30 14.62 -17.13
N ASP A 463 -12.89 15.25 -18.13
CA ASP A 463 -12.50 15.10 -19.54
C ASP A 463 -11.46 16.13 -20.01
N PHE A 464 -10.60 16.60 -19.09
CA PHE A 464 -9.45 17.43 -19.45
C PHE A 464 -8.41 16.64 -20.27
N LYS A 465 -7.66 17.35 -21.11
CA LYS A 465 -6.54 16.77 -21.84
C LYS A 465 -5.50 16.19 -20.88
N THR A 466 -4.79 15.16 -21.35
CA THR A 466 -3.80 14.45 -20.55
C THR A 466 -2.43 14.38 -21.23
N VAL A 467 -1.40 14.22 -20.42
CA VAL A 467 -0.01 13.94 -20.79
C VAL A 467 0.43 12.61 -20.17
N SER A 468 1.62 12.12 -20.51
CA SER A 468 2.11 10.81 -20.03
C SER A 468 3.52 10.88 -19.54
N SER A 469 3.79 10.26 -18.40
CA SER A 469 5.15 10.01 -17.92
C SER A 469 5.85 8.88 -18.67
N GLY A 470 5.10 8.10 -19.47
CA GLY A 470 5.54 6.82 -20.04
C GLY A 470 5.50 5.65 -19.04
N GLN A 471 5.08 5.90 -17.79
CA GLN A 471 4.96 4.93 -16.69
C GLN A 471 3.70 5.19 -15.86
N ASP A 472 2.60 5.57 -16.50
CA ASP A 472 1.37 5.98 -15.83
C ASP A 472 0.74 4.78 -15.10
N VAL A 473 0.78 4.79 -13.76
CA VAL A 473 0.38 3.63 -12.92
C VAL A 473 -1.14 3.54 -12.75
N TRP A 474 -1.76 4.62 -12.28
CA TRP A 474 -3.18 4.67 -11.96
C TRP A 474 -4.01 5.22 -13.12
N SER A 475 -3.55 6.33 -13.68
CA SER A 475 -4.15 7.02 -14.81
C SER A 475 -3.10 7.91 -15.48
N ARG A 476 -3.43 8.39 -16.69
CA ARG A 476 -2.62 9.42 -17.36
C ARG A 476 -2.59 10.70 -16.52
N MET A 477 -1.54 11.49 -16.69
CA MET A 477 -1.36 12.73 -15.97
C MET A 477 -2.23 13.86 -16.58
N PRO A 478 -2.83 14.77 -15.79
CA PRO A 478 -3.57 15.91 -16.32
C PRO A 478 -2.65 16.87 -17.06
N ASP A 479 -3.15 17.56 -18.09
CA ASP A 479 -2.50 18.73 -18.66
C ASP A 479 -3.02 19.99 -17.92
N PRO A 480 -2.26 20.57 -16.97
CA PRO A 480 -2.75 21.69 -16.16
C PRO A 480 -2.91 22.98 -16.95
N PHE A 481 -2.39 23.04 -18.18
CA PHE A 481 -2.58 24.18 -19.08
C PHE A 481 -3.87 24.07 -19.91
N ASP A 482 -4.61 22.96 -19.80
CA ASP A 482 -5.98 22.87 -20.27
C ASP A 482 -6.92 23.61 -19.30
N PRO A 483 -7.68 24.63 -19.73
CA PRO A 483 -8.65 25.32 -18.88
C PRO A 483 -9.67 24.38 -18.22
N GLU A 484 -9.96 23.22 -18.83
CA GLU A 484 -10.87 22.23 -18.25
C GLU A 484 -10.31 21.61 -16.96
N PHE A 485 -8.99 21.41 -16.86
CA PHE A 485 -8.38 20.92 -15.62
C PHE A 485 -8.62 21.91 -14.47
N LYS A 486 -8.43 23.21 -14.73
CA LYS A 486 -8.72 24.26 -13.75
C LYS A 486 -10.20 24.28 -13.35
N ARG A 487 -11.12 24.15 -14.31
CA ARG A 487 -12.56 24.09 -14.02
C ARG A 487 -12.88 22.92 -13.10
N ARG A 488 -12.36 21.72 -13.39
CA ARG A 488 -12.57 20.53 -12.55
C ARG A 488 -11.93 20.66 -11.17
N ALA A 489 -10.75 21.28 -11.06
CA ALA A 489 -10.12 21.58 -9.78
C ALA A 489 -11.01 22.48 -8.89
N ILE A 490 -11.64 23.51 -9.48
CA ILE A 490 -12.58 24.39 -8.77
C ILE A 490 -13.81 23.63 -8.30
N ILE A 491 -14.40 22.77 -9.14
CA ILE A 491 -15.59 21.98 -8.77
C ILE A 491 -15.26 20.98 -7.65
N THR A 492 -14.13 20.28 -7.76
CA THR A 492 -13.63 19.40 -6.69
C THR A 492 -13.45 20.18 -5.38
N ALA A 493 -12.84 21.37 -5.43
CA ALA A 493 -12.66 22.21 -4.25
C ALA A 493 -14.00 22.65 -3.63
N GLN A 494 -14.98 23.04 -4.45
CA GLN A 494 -16.33 23.40 -3.98
C GLN A 494 -16.98 22.27 -3.19
N VAL A 495 -16.95 21.03 -3.69
CA VAL A 495 -17.49 19.87 -2.98
C VAL A 495 -16.75 19.64 -1.66
N ILE A 496 -15.42 19.73 -1.66
CA ILE A 496 -14.63 19.64 -0.41
C ILE A 496 -15.09 20.71 0.58
N GLY A 497 -15.25 21.96 0.14
CA GLY A 497 -15.72 23.08 0.97
C GLY A 497 -17.10 22.81 1.59
N GLU A 498 -18.01 22.23 0.83
CA GLU A 498 -19.35 21.84 1.27
C GLU A 498 -19.34 20.69 2.29
N GLU A 499 -18.40 19.74 2.17
CA GLU A 499 -18.24 18.63 3.10
C GLU A 499 -17.60 19.08 4.42
N ILE A 500 -16.51 19.84 4.36
CA ILE A 500 -15.77 20.27 5.55
C ILE A 500 -16.49 21.39 6.31
N LYS A 501 -17.21 22.28 5.63
CA LYS A 501 -17.93 23.43 6.21
C LYS A 501 -17.06 24.30 7.12
N ASN A 502 -15.83 24.55 6.69
CA ASN A 502 -14.81 25.30 7.44
C ASN A 502 -14.62 24.78 8.89
N ASN A 503 -14.80 23.48 9.10
CA ASN A 503 -14.77 22.88 10.44
C ASN A 503 -13.33 22.86 11.01
N PRO A 504 -13.10 23.37 12.24
CA PRO A 504 -11.77 23.43 12.86
C PRO A 504 -11.18 22.07 13.23
N TRP A 505 -11.96 20.99 13.17
CA TRP A 505 -11.49 19.61 13.34
C TRP A 505 -10.82 19.05 12.07
N CYS A 506 -11.00 19.68 10.91
CA CYS A 506 -10.25 19.33 9.70
C CYS A 506 -8.81 19.82 9.84
N ILE A 507 -7.85 18.90 9.86
CA ILE A 507 -6.42 19.23 9.92
C ILE A 507 -5.96 19.79 8.58
N GLY A 508 -6.36 19.17 7.48
CA GLY A 508 -5.98 19.58 6.15
C GLY A 508 -6.60 18.70 5.06
N ILE A 509 -6.35 19.08 3.82
CA ILE A 509 -7.01 18.55 2.63
C ILE A 509 -5.97 17.92 1.70
N PHE A 510 -6.08 16.62 1.43
CA PHE A 510 -5.33 15.94 0.38
C PHE A 510 -6.06 16.09 -0.96
N VAL A 511 -5.33 16.38 -2.05
CA VAL A 511 -5.92 16.38 -3.39
C VAL A 511 -5.13 15.46 -4.30
N ASP A 512 -5.84 14.51 -4.89
CA ASP A 512 -5.30 13.36 -5.62
C ASP A 512 -4.38 12.46 -4.76
N ASN A 513 -3.83 11.41 -5.37
CA ASN A 513 -2.97 10.43 -4.72
C ASN A 513 -2.03 9.79 -5.76
N GLU A 514 -0.75 9.66 -5.44
CA GLU A 514 0.23 8.87 -6.20
C GLU A 514 0.25 9.12 -7.72
N LYS A 515 0.16 10.38 -8.14
CA LYS A 515 0.28 10.74 -9.56
C LYS A 515 1.69 10.39 -10.08
N SER A 516 1.76 9.96 -11.34
CA SER A 516 2.99 9.47 -11.97
C SER A 516 3.90 10.61 -12.44
N TRP A 517 4.53 11.34 -11.52
CA TRP A 517 5.40 12.49 -11.83
C TRP A 517 6.72 12.13 -12.55
N GLY A 518 7.07 10.85 -12.60
CA GLY A 518 8.38 10.35 -13.02
C GLY A 518 9.17 9.78 -11.84
N ASN A 519 10.40 9.30 -12.11
CA ASN A 519 11.32 8.85 -11.06
C ASN A 519 12.79 8.96 -11.46
N ASP A 520 13.67 9.01 -10.46
CA ASP A 520 15.11 9.24 -10.60
C ASP A 520 15.92 7.99 -11.02
N SER A 521 15.28 6.92 -11.52
CA SER A 521 16.02 5.73 -11.95
C SER A 521 16.79 5.91 -13.27
N SER A 522 16.44 6.92 -14.07
CA SER A 522 17.18 7.42 -15.24
C SER A 522 16.63 8.78 -15.67
N LEU A 523 17.40 9.56 -16.44
CA LEU A 523 16.95 10.86 -16.95
C LEU A 523 15.68 10.74 -17.81
N GLN A 524 15.57 9.68 -18.62
CA GLN A 524 14.38 9.43 -19.43
C GLN A 524 13.13 9.19 -18.58
N ARG A 525 13.27 8.50 -17.44
CA ARG A 525 12.16 8.24 -16.51
C ARG A 525 11.84 9.44 -15.64
N ARG A 526 12.83 10.26 -15.28
CA ARG A 526 12.64 11.50 -14.50
C ARG A 526 11.90 12.55 -15.33
N TYR A 527 12.30 12.75 -16.57
CA TYR A 527 11.74 13.76 -17.48
C TYR A 527 10.67 13.20 -18.43
N GLY A 528 10.10 12.04 -18.12
CA GLY A 528 9.18 11.32 -19.01
C GLY A 528 7.98 12.15 -19.46
N ILE A 529 7.39 12.97 -18.57
CA ILE A 529 6.24 13.83 -18.92
C ILE A 529 6.61 14.80 -20.03
N VAL A 530 7.71 15.53 -19.84
CA VAL A 530 8.18 16.55 -20.79
C VAL A 530 8.68 15.89 -22.07
N LEU A 531 9.50 14.84 -21.97
CA LEU A 531 10.03 14.13 -23.14
C LEU A 531 8.94 13.55 -24.03
N ASN A 532 7.91 12.91 -23.45
CA ASN A 532 6.77 12.42 -24.24
C ASN A 532 5.97 13.59 -24.82
N THR A 533 5.78 14.67 -24.06
CA THR A 533 5.01 15.83 -24.53
C THR A 533 5.71 16.55 -25.68
N LEU A 534 7.04 16.66 -25.66
CA LEU A 534 7.83 17.27 -26.74
C LEU A 534 7.61 16.58 -28.10
N THR A 535 7.19 15.31 -28.12
CA THR A 535 6.88 14.58 -29.37
C THR A 535 5.53 14.92 -30.00
N ARG A 536 4.70 15.71 -29.30
CA ARG A 536 3.33 16.07 -29.73
C ARG A 536 3.33 17.39 -30.49
N GLU A 537 2.22 17.66 -31.16
CA GLU A 537 1.93 18.97 -31.75
C GLU A 537 1.37 19.94 -30.69
N ASP A 538 1.72 21.23 -30.81
CA ASP A 538 1.21 22.31 -29.94
C ASP A 538 -0.33 22.36 -29.93
N SER A 539 -0.98 22.12 -31.07
CA SER A 539 -2.44 22.14 -31.22
C SER A 539 -3.15 21.00 -30.47
N ASP A 540 -2.43 19.90 -30.19
CA ASP A 540 -2.98 18.73 -29.51
C ASP A 540 -2.83 18.79 -27.98
N SER A 541 -1.85 19.55 -27.48
CA SER A 541 -1.47 19.59 -26.06
C SER A 541 -1.14 21.01 -25.59
N PRO A 542 -1.96 21.59 -24.70
CA PRO A 542 -1.67 22.87 -24.05
C PRO A 542 -0.29 22.91 -23.38
N LEU A 543 0.14 21.85 -22.70
CA LEU A 543 1.50 21.76 -22.17
C LEU A 543 2.54 21.90 -23.29
N LYS A 544 2.39 21.18 -24.41
CA LYS A 544 3.35 21.26 -25.52
C LYS A 544 3.46 22.68 -26.08
N ALA A 545 2.34 23.37 -26.28
CA ALA A 545 2.35 24.78 -26.68
C ALA A 545 3.13 25.65 -25.67
N LYS A 546 2.94 25.41 -24.36
CA LYS A 546 3.70 26.10 -23.31
C LYS A 546 5.20 25.79 -23.37
N LEU A 547 5.59 24.53 -23.59
CA LEU A 547 6.99 24.16 -23.72
C LEU A 547 7.64 24.83 -24.94
N THR A 548 6.93 24.93 -26.06
CA THR A 548 7.39 25.69 -27.25
C THR A 548 7.60 27.15 -26.93
N GLU A 549 6.65 27.80 -26.26
CA GLU A 549 6.75 29.21 -25.81
C GLU A 549 7.98 29.43 -24.91
N MET A 550 8.21 28.51 -23.96
CA MET A 550 9.38 28.57 -23.07
C MET A 550 10.70 28.51 -23.86
N MET A 551 10.79 27.60 -24.83
CA MET A 551 12.00 27.46 -25.66
C MET A 551 12.21 28.64 -26.59
N GLN A 552 11.15 29.17 -27.20
CA GLN A 552 11.21 30.40 -27.99
C GLN A 552 11.69 31.58 -27.15
N THR A 553 11.18 31.70 -25.92
CA THR A 553 11.57 32.76 -24.98
C THR A 553 13.03 32.62 -24.54
N LYS A 554 13.49 31.40 -24.23
CA LYS A 554 14.86 31.15 -23.76
C LYS A 554 15.90 31.35 -24.86
N TYR A 555 15.65 30.80 -26.04
CA TYR A 555 16.65 30.74 -27.12
C TYR A 555 16.50 31.80 -28.19
N GLN A 556 15.33 32.42 -28.33
CA GLN A 556 14.97 33.45 -29.33
C GLN A 556 15.03 32.98 -30.79
N SER A 557 15.96 32.10 -31.17
CA SER A 557 16.12 31.52 -32.50
C SER A 557 16.28 30.00 -32.43
N ILE A 558 15.81 29.29 -33.46
CA ILE A 558 15.97 27.82 -33.53
C ILE A 558 17.44 27.43 -33.62
N GLN A 559 18.30 28.28 -34.21
CA GLN A 559 19.74 28.05 -34.31
C GLN A 559 20.41 28.04 -32.93
N ALA A 560 20.01 28.94 -32.03
CA ALA A 560 20.53 28.95 -30.65
C ALA A 560 20.10 27.70 -29.88
N LEU A 561 18.86 27.24 -30.05
CA LEU A 561 18.39 25.97 -29.48
C LEU A 561 19.18 24.79 -30.09
N ASN A 562 19.31 24.72 -31.41
CA ASN A 562 20.06 23.68 -32.11
C ASN A 562 21.52 23.61 -31.63
N GLN A 563 22.17 24.75 -31.41
CA GLN A 563 23.52 24.82 -30.85
C GLN A 563 23.57 24.28 -29.42
N ALA A 564 22.62 24.65 -28.57
CA ALA A 564 22.55 24.21 -27.17
C ALA A 564 22.21 22.72 -27.03
N TRP A 565 21.25 22.26 -27.81
CA TRP A 565 20.74 20.88 -27.77
C TRP A 565 21.55 19.93 -28.67
N GLN A 566 22.46 20.46 -29.49
CA GLN A 566 23.19 19.71 -30.51
C GLN A 566 22.23 18.97 -31.46
N THR A 567 21.23 19.70 -31.94
CA THR A 567 20.20 19.20 -32.86
C THR A 567 20.23 20.00 -34.16
N ASP A 568 19.46 19.53 -35.16
CA ASP A 568 19.31 20.21 -36.45
C ASP A 568 17.82 20.33 -36.78
N ILE A 569 17.07 21.04 -35.91
CA ILE A 569 15.64 21.28 -36.09
C ILE A 569 15.47 22.46 -37.06
N ASP A 570 14.76 22.25 -38.17
CA ASP A 570 14.69 23.24 -39.26
C ASP A 570 14.15 24.61 -38.84
N SER A 571 13.14 24.61 -37.96
CA SER A 571 12.41 25.82 -37.58
C SER A 571 11.61 25.63 -36.30
N TRP A 572 11.16 26.73 -35.71
CA TRP A 572 10.16 26.69 -34.64
C TRP A 572 8.85 26.02 -35.09
N GLN A 573 8.50 26.06 -36.37
CA GLN A 573 7.34 25.35 -36.92
C GLN A 573 7.54 23.82 -36.92
N THR A 574 8.77 23.35 -37.09
CA THR A 574 9.10 21.93 -36.94
C THR A 574 9.07 21.55 -35.46
N PHE A 575 9.62 22.40 -34.59
CA PHE A 575 9.54 22.19 -33.13
C PHE A 575 8.09 22.12 -32.62
N SER A 576 7.20 23.00 -33.09
CA SER A 576 5.79 23.02 -32.69
C SER A 576 5.00 21.80 -33.15
N LYS A 577 5.43 21.12 -34.22
CA LYS A 577 4.84 19.85 -34.69
C LYS A 577 5.31 18.61 -33.92
N GLY A 578 6.31 18.77 -33.05
CA GLY A 578 6.84 17.71 -32.21
C GLY A 578 8.23 17.27 -32.62
N VAL A 579 9.08 17.08 -31.61
CA VAL A 579 10.48 16.67 -31.77
C VAL A 579 10.82 15.56 -30.79
N LYS A 580 11.65 14.62 -31.23
CA LYS A 580 12.18 13.57 -30.37
C LYS A 580 13.57 13.99 -29.86
N VAL A 581 13.69 14.11 -28.56
CA VAL A 581 14.97 14.38 -27.90
C VAL A 581 15.57 13.07 -27.43
N THR A 582 16.70 12.67 -28.02
CA THR A 582 17.39 11.41 -27.67
C THR A 582 18.70 11.63 -26.93
N ASP A 583 19.42 12.70 -27.27
CA ASP A 583 20.64 13.07 -26.56
C ASP A 583 20.31 14.01 -25.41
N LEU A 584 20.70 13.63 -24.19
CA LEU A 584 20.38 14.32 -22.94
C LEU A 584 21.66 14.92 -22.36
N ASN A 585 22.27 15.84 -23.10
CA ASN A 585 23.40 16.62 -22.61
C ASN A 585 22.97 17.54 -21.44
N ASP A 586 23.94 18.12 -20.72
CA ASP A 586 23.68 18.91 -19.53
C ASP A 586 22.72 20.10 -19.76
N THR A 587 22.77 20.72 -20.95
CA THR A 587 21.89 21.85 -21.29
C THR A 587 20.46 21.37 -21.54
N VAL A 588 20.29 20.26 -22.27
CA VAL A 588 19.00 19.61 -22.46
C VAL A 588 18.41 19.19 -21.11
N VAL A 589 19.21 18.60 -20.21
CA VAL A 589 18.76 18.21 -18.88
C VAL A 589 18.29 19.42 -18.06
N ALA A 590 19.02 20.54 -18.12
CA ALA A 590 18.61 21.77 -17.45
C ALA A 590 17.26 22.29 -17.98
N ASP A 591 17.05 22.30 -19.30
CA ASP A 591 15.78 22.69 -19.90
C ASP A 591 14.64 21.75 -19.53
N LEU A 592 14.87 20.43 -19.58
CA LEU A 592 13.88 19.44 -19.18
C LEU A 592 13.50 19.59 -17.70
N SER A 593 14.46 19.95 -16.84
CA SER A 593 14.21 20.29 -15.44
C SER A 593 13.32 21.52 -15.31
N ASP A 594 13.63 22.62 -16.01
CA ASP A 594 12.82 23.85 -16.01
C ASP A 594 11.39 23.59 -16.50
N MET A 595 11.24 22.79 -17.56
CA MET A 595 9.95 22.38 -18.11
C MET A 595 9.15 21.49 -17.14
N SER A 596 9.80 20.50 -16.53
CA SER A 596 9.16 19.60 -15.56
C SER A 596 8.69 20.36 -14.32
N PHE A 597 9.51 21.30 -13.83
CA PHE A 597 9.13 22.18 -12.74
C PHE A 597 7.95 23.07 -13.15
N THR A 598 7.97 23.66 -14.34
CA THR A 598 6.86 24.49 -14.84
C THR A 598 5.54 23.73 -14.91
N TYR A 599 5.58 22.50 -15.43
CA TYR A 599 4.42 21.60 -15.45
C TYR A 599 3.87 21.33 -14.05
N ALA A 600 4.73 20.88 -13.13
CA ALA A 600 4.31 20.55 -11.78
C ALA A 600 3.83 21.80 -11.01
N ASN A 601 4.50 22.93 -11.19
CA ASN A 601 4.15 24.19 -10.56
C ASN A 601 2.74 24.65 -10.94
N GLU A 602 2.37 24.58 -12.22
CA GLU A 602 1.02 24.98 -12.65
C GLU A 602 -0.06 24.06 -12.07
N TYR A 603 0.19 22.75 -11.99
CA TYR A 603 -0.71 21.83 -11.29
C TYR A 603 -0.92 22.25 -9.83
N PHE A 604 0.17 22.40 -9.06
CA PHE A 604 0.05 22.71 -7.63
C PHE A 604 -0.56 24.07 -7.37
N LYS A 605 -0.25 25.07 -8.22
CA LYS A 605 -0.85 26.40 -8.15
C LYS A 605 -2.36 26.34 -8.35
N ILE A 606 -2.84 25.66 -9.40
CA ILE A 606 -4.28 25.56 -9.69
C ILE A 606 -5.03 24.91 -8.52
N VAL A 607 -4.47 23.83 -7.96
CA VAL A 607 -5.08 23.14 -6.82
C VAL A 607 -5.09 24.00 -5.57
N HIS A 608 -3.97 24.63 -5.26
CA HIS A 608 -3.85 25.54 -4.12
C HIS A 608 -4.84 26.69 -4.21
N ASP A 609 -4.88 27.39 -5.35
CA ASP A 609 -5.76 28.56 -5.53
C ASP A 609 -7.24 28.15 -5.42
N ALA A 610 -7.62 27.01 -6.00
CA ALA A 610 -8.98 26.49 -5.88
C ALA A 610 -9.38 26.16 -4.42
N LEU A 611 -8.46 25.59 -3.63
CA LEU A 611 -8.71 25.32 -2.21
C LEU A 611 -8.74 26.61 -1.37
N ALA A 612 -7.85 27.56 -1.64
CA ALA A 612 -7.78 28.83 -0.91
C ALA A 612 -9.10 29.63 -1.03
N ASP A 613 -9.81 29.51 -2.15
CA ASP A 613 -11.10 30.16 -2.37
C ASP A 613 -12.23 29.61 -1.47
N VAL A 614 -12.18 28.32 -1.12
CA VAL A 614 -13.27 27.61 -0.42
C VAL A 614 -12.93 27.23 1.02
N ALA A 615 -11.65 27.10 1.34
CA ALA A 615 -11.11 26.62 2.61
C ALA A 615 -9.84 27.41 3.04
N PRO A 616 -9.91 28.76 3.12
CA PRO A 616 -8.73 29.61 3.35
C PRO A 616 -8.04 29.41 4.71
N ASN A 617 -8.69 28.73 5.65
CA ASN A 617 -8.16 28.49 7.00
C ASN A 617 -7.53 27.09 7.15
N HIS A 618 -7.58 26.25 6.11
CA HIS A 618 -7.20 24.84 6.17
C HIS A 618 -5.92 24.58 5.40
N MET A 619 -5.10 23.67 5.91
CA MET A 619 -3.83 23.32 5.28
C MET A 619 -4.03 22.51 4.00
N TYR A 620 -3.32 22.86 2.93
CA TYR A 620 -3.18 22.03 1.74
C TYR A 620 -2.08 20.98 1.94
N MET A 621 -2.45 19.70 1.81
CA MET A 621 -1.58 18.57 2.16
C MET A 621 -0.85 17.96 0.95
N GLY A 622 -0.90 18.57 -0.23
CA GLY A 622 -0.27 18.05 -1.44
C GLY A 622 -1.00 16.82 -2.03
N VAL A 623 -0.21 15.94 -2.67
CA VAL A 623 -0.69 14.87 -3.58
C VAL A 623 -0.19 13.46 -3.22
N ARG A 624 0.31 13.24 -2.00
CA ARG A 624 0.72 11.92 -1.49
C ARG A 624 1.70 11.22 -2.45
N MET A 625 2.87 11.83 -2.63
CA MET A 625 3.85 11.38 -3.60
C MET A 625 4.39 10.00 -3.21
N ALA A 626 4.14 9.00 -4.05
CA ALA A 626 4.69 7.67 -3.87
C ALA A 626 6.21 7.65 -4.13
N ALA A 627 6.94 6.78 -3.43
CA ALA A 627 8.38 6.58 -3.63
C ALA A 627 8.79 6.26 -5.08
N TRP A 628 7.89 5.71 -5.89
CA TRP A 628 8.10 5.39 -7.31
C TRP A 628 7.70 6.51 -8.27
N GLY A 629 7.05 7.57 -7.77
CA GLY A 629 6.47 8.69 -8.52
C GLY A 629 6.90 10.04 -7.96
N LEU A 630 8.14 10.13 -7.46
CA LEU A 630 8.73 11.32 -6.86
C LEU A 630 9.92 11.79 -7.70
N THR A 631 9.93 13.08 -8.06
CA THR A 631 11.06 13.75 -8.70
C THR A 631 11.41 15.02 -7.92
N THR A 632 12.64 15.50 -8.06
CA THR A 632 13.08 16.74 -7.37
C THR A 632 12.26 17.94 -7.83
N GLU A 633 11.95 18.05 -9.13
CA GLU A 633 11.19 19.14 -9.72
C GLU A 633 9.74 19.18 -9.19
N ALA A 634 9.08 18.02 -9.13
CA ALA A 634 7.72 17.93 -8.59
C ALA A 634 7.68 18.22 -7.08
N ALA A 635 8.67 17.75 -6.32
CA ALA A 635 8.78 18.04 -4.90
C ALA A 635 9.00 19.53 -4.62
N ASN A 636 9.89 20.17 -5.39
CA ASN A 636 10.14 21.62 -5.28
C ASN A 636 8.91 22.43 -5.67
N ALA A 637 8.17 22.02 -6.72
CA ALA A 637 6.92 22.66 -7.11
C ALA A 637 5.87 22.55 -6.01
N ALA A 638 5.64 21.34 -5.46
CA ALA A 638 4.71 21.13 -4.36
C ALA A 638 5.07 21.96 -3.10
N ALA A 639 6.36 22.06 -2.77
CA ALA A 639 6.83 22.79 -1.58
C ALA A 639 6.49 24.29 -1.58
N GLN A 640 6.23 24.89 -2.75
CA GLN A 640 5.79 26.29 -2.86
C GLN A 640 4.32 26.51 -2.45
N TYR A 641 3.50 25.45 -2.49
CA TYR A 641 2.05 25.57 -2.35
C TYR A 641 1.46 24.73 -1.22
N ALA A 642 1.99 23.52 -0.99
CA ALA A 642 1.52 22.66 0.09
C ALA A 642 2.04 23.18 1.44
N ASP A 643 1.17 23.26 2.43
CA ASP A 643 1.57 23.55 3.81
C ASP A 643 2.39 22.40 4.38
N ILE A 644 1.92 21.17 4.17
CA ILE A 644 2.59 19.93 4.54
C ILE A 644 2.82 19.06 3.29
N MET A 645 4.06 18.62 3.11
CA MET A 645 4.43 17.67 2.07
C MET A 645 3.95 16.26 2.44
N SER A 646 3.31 15.54 1.53
CA SER A 646 2.83 14.18 1.80
C SER A 646 3.48 13.13 0.90
N TYR A 647 3.88 12.00 1.50
CA TYR A 647 4.57 10.91 0.83
C TYR A 647 4.00 9.54 1.21
N ASN A 648 3.86 8.63 0.24
CA ASN A 648 3.51 7.23 0.51
C ASN A 648 4.77 6.37 0.46
N PHE A 649 5.07 5.65 1.55
CA PHE A 649 6.36 4.97 1.72
C PHE A 649 6.22 3.59 2.36
N TYR A 650 5.90 2.60 1.53
CA TYR A 650 5.83 1.21 1.95
C TYR A 650 7.22 0.57 2.01
N ARG A 651 7.82 0.50 3.21
CA ARG A 651 9.08 -0.19 3.51
C ARG A 651 9.04 -0.85 4.88
N GLU A 652 9.95 -1.79 5.18
CA GLU A 652 10.10 -2.37 6.52
C GLU A 652 10.37 -1.27 7.58
N TYR A 653 11.18 -0.28 7.20
CA TYR A 653 11.62 0.81 8.07
C TYR A 653 11.64 2.12 7.28
N ALA A 654 11.22 3.24 7.90
CA ALA A 654 11.32 4.57 7.30
C ALA A 654 12.78 5.07 7.40
N HIS A 655 13.66 4.41 6.66
CA HIS A 655 15.11 4.56 6.77
C HIS A 655 15.55 6.03 6.57
N PRO A 656 16.39 6.62 7.46
CA PRO A 656 16.79 8.03 7.40
C PRO A 656 17.33 8.51 6.05
N LYS A 657 18.15 7.69 5.36
CA LYS A 657 18.66 7.99 4.01
C LYS A 657 17.58 8.28 2.96
N ALA A 658 16.36 7.75 3.12
CA ALA A 658 15.27 8.04 2.19
C ALA A 658 14.77 9.48 2.32
N TRP A 659 15.12 10.17 3.41
CA TRP A 659 14.55 11.46 3.83
C TRP A 659 15.57 12.59 3.93
N GLU A 660 16.83 12.36 3.52
CA GLU A 660 17.89 13.38 3.56
C GLU A 660 17.52 14.63 2.73
N PHE A 661 16.73 14.44 1.68
CA PHE A 661 16.26 15.55 0.84
C PHE A 661 15.31 16.52 1.57
N LEU A 662 14.71 16.13 2.70
CA LEU A 662 13.80 16.98 3.46
C LEU A 662 14.51 18.19 4.08
N GLU A 663 15.80 18.06 4.41
CA GLU A 663 16.59 19.19 4.90
C GLU A 663 16.71 20.31 3.89
N ARG A 664 16.84 19.96 2.61
CA ARG A 664 16.86 20.94 1.52
C ARG A 664 15.51 21.62 1.31
N LEU A 665 14.40 20.90 1.50
CA LEU A 665 13.06 21.46 1.34
C LEU A 665 12.66 22.33 2.55
N ASP A 666 13.10 21.97 3.74
CA ASP A 666 12.70 22.54 5.03
C ASP A 666 11.18 22.76 5.17
N LYS A 667 10.41 21.73 4.81
CA LYS A 667 8.94 21.72 4.93
C LYS A 667 8.48 20.63 5.90
N PRO A 668 7.42 20.87 6.69
CA PRO A 668 6.79 19.82 7.45
C PRO A 668 6.28 18.74 6.49
N SER A 669 6.52 17.48 6.84
CA SER A 669 6.28 16.33 5.98
C SER A 669 5.47 15.25 6.70
N LEU A 670 4.68 14.48 5.97
CA LEU A 670 3.81 13.45 6.52
C LEU A 670 3.86 12.18 5.66
N ILE A 671 3.92 11.02 6.32
CA ILE A 671 3.73 9.74 5.66
C ILE A 671 2.23 9.51 5.48
N GLY A 672 1.74 9.58 4.24
CA GLY A 672 0.33 9.40 3.90
C GLY A 672 -0.12 7.95 3.94
N GLU A 673 0.79 7.01 3.68
CA GLU A 673 0.55 5.56 3.70
C GLU A 673 1.82 4.80 4.06
N PHE A 674 1.64 3.83 4.96
CA PHE A 674 2.51 2.67 5.14
C PHE A 674 1.69 1.52 5.71
N HIS A 675 2.15 0.28 5.54
CA HIS A 675 1.59 -0.89 6.24
C HIS A 675 2.62 -1.99 6.31
N ILE A 676 2.30 -2.98 7.14
CA ILE A 676 2.94 -4.28 7.23
C ILE A 676 1.82 -5.30 7.43
N GLY A 677 1.90 -6.48 6.82
CA GLY A 677 0.92 -7.54 7.03
C GLY A 677 1.55 -8.93 7.11
N ALA A 678 0.77 -9.90 7.58
CA ALA A 678 1.18 -11.29 7.68
C ALA A 678 0.05 -12.25 7.25
N THR A 679 0.41 -13.49 6.96
CA THR A 679 -0.54 -14.53 6.51
C THR A 679 -0.47 -15.82 7.31
N SER A 680 0.57 -16.00 8.13
CA SER A 680 0.82 -17.24 8.87
C SER A 680 -0.24 -17.53 9.94
N ASP A 681 -0.81 -16.47 10.51
CA ASP A 681 -1.76 -16.49 11.61
C ASP A 681 -3.06 -15.72 11.29
N THR A 682 -3.37 -15.58 10.00
CA THR A 682 -4.60 -14.93 9.51
C THR A 682 -5.33 -15.81 8.49
N GLY A 683 -6.53 -15.40 8.10
CA GLY A 683 -7.31 -16.03 7.03
C GLY A 683 -6.88 -15.64 5.61
N LEU A 684 -5.95 -14.69 5.44
CA LEU A 684 -5.73 -13.99 4.18
C LEU A 684 -4.61 -14.61 3.35
N TYR A 685 -4.70 -14.46 2.02
CA TYR A 685 -3.73 -15.04 1.08
C TYR A 685 -2.54 -14.14 0.77
N HIS A 686 -2.59 -12.87 1.17
CA HIS A 686 -1.55 -11.90 0.84
C HIS A 686 -1.27 -11.00 2.05
N PRO A 687 0.00 -10.83 2.47
CA PRO A 687 0.34 -9.95 3.59
C PRO A 687 0.15 -8.47 3.24
N GLY A 688 0.57 -8.08 2.04
CA GLY A 688 0.50 -6.71 1.55
C GLY A 688 1.80 -6.35 0.86
N LEU A 689 2.17 -5.07 0.87
CA LEU A 689 3.42 -4.62 0.25
C LEU A 689 4.65 -4.95 1.12
N ILE A 690 4.49 -4.91 2.45
CA ILE A 690 5.55 -5.20 3.42
C ILE A 690 5.11 -6.37 4.30
N HIS A 691 6.02 -7.32 4.51
CA HIS A 691 5.67 -8.65 5.03
C HIS A 691 6.30 -8.86 6.41
N ALA A 692 5.46 -9.08 7.41
CA ALA A 692 5.84 -9.62 8.70
C ALA A 692 5.71 -11.16 8.71
N ALA A 693 6.38 -11.79 9.67
CA ALA A 693 6.30 -13.23 9.90
C ALA A 693 4.93 -13.66 10.45
N ASP A 694 4.33 -12.86 11.33
CA ASP A 694 3.06 -13.09 12.03
C ASP A 694 2.52 -11.75 12.59
N GLN A 695 1.38 -11.73 13.31
CA GLN A 695 0.83 -10.51 13.89
C GLN A 695 1.71 -9.86 14.97
N GLN A 696 2.54 -10.63 15.68
CA GLN A 696 3.43 -10.09 16.70
C GLN A 696 4.62 -9.36 16.07
N ASP A 697 5.18 -9.93 15.01
CA ASP A 697 6.23 -9.30 14.20
C ASP A 697 5.68 -8.07 13.46
N ARG A 698 4.45 -8.14 12.94
CA ARG A 698 3.73 -7.01 12.33
C ARG A 698 3.64 -5.82 13.29
N ALA A 699 3.29 -6.08 14.55
CA ALA A 699 3.23 -5.08 15.61
C ALA A 699 4.62 -4.51 15.94
N GLN A 700 5.66 -5.33 15.99
CA GLN A 700 7.03 -4.87 16.22
C GLN A 700 7.53 -3.99 15.07
N MET A 701 7.29 -4.38 13.81
CA MET A 701 7.63 -3.60 12.63
C MET A 701 6.86 -2.27 12.56
N TYR A 702 5.59 -2.24 12.98
CA TYR A 702 4.83 -0.99 13.11
C TYR A 702 5.52 -0.01 14.08
N LYS A 703 5.96 -0.49 15.25
CA LYS A 703 6.66 0.35 16.24
C LYS A 703 7.96 0.90 15.68
N ASP A 704 8.75 0.05 15.04
CA ASP A 704 10.02 0.43 14.43
C ASP A 704 9.83 1.50 13.35
N TYR A 705 8.84 1.31 12.48
CA TYR A 705 8.48 2.30 11.48
C TYR A 705 8.05 3.62 12.12
N MET A 706 7.08 3.60 13.04
CA MET A 706 6.56 4.81 13.66
C MET A 706 7.62 5.58 14.45
N TYR A 707 8.47 4.90 15.22
CA TYR A 707 9.53 5.56 15.96
C TYR A 707 10.53 6.26 15.03
N SER A 708 10.87 5.67 13.89
CA SER A 708 11.74 6.35 12.90
C SER A 708 11.13 7.60 12.30
N VAL A 709 9.80 7.61 12.08
CA VAL A 709 9.08 8.80 11.62
C VAL A 709 9.03 9.85 12.73
N ILE A 710 8.68 9.46 13.96
CA ILE A 710 8.59 10.39 15.11
C ILE A 710 9.94 11.07 15.38
N ASP A 711 11.04 10.34 15.24
CA ASP A 711 12.39 10.88 15.49
C ASP A 711 12.88 11.83 14.39
N ASN A 712 12.30 11.77 13.18
CA ASN A 712 12.69 12.65 12.09
C ASN A 712 12.21 14.09 12.36
N PRO A 713 13.07 15.12 12.32
CA PRO A 713 12.70 16.50 12.67
C PRO A 713 11.71 17.14 11.70
N TYR A 714 11.62 16.67 10.45
CA TYR A 714 10.71 17.20 9.43
C TYR A 714 9.33 16.53 9.45
N MET A 715 9.22 15.34 10.02
CA MET A 715 7.98 14.57 10.00
C MET A 715 7.00 15.03 11.07
N VAL A 716 5.77 15.32 10.66
CA VAL A 716 4.66 15.75 11.54
C VAL A 716 3.53 14.72 11.63
N GLY A 717 3.63 13.61 10.90
CA GLY A 717 2.65 12.54 10.99
C GLY A 717 2.99 11.29 10.18
N ALA A 718 2.29 10.21 10.49
CA ALA A 718 2.24 8.99 9.70
C ALA A 718 0.86 8.33 9.78
N HIS A 719 0.32 7.98 8.63
CA HIS A 719 -0.98 7.31 8.49
C HIS A 719 -0.77 5.88 7.99
N TRP A 720 -1.27 4.93 8.76
CA TRP A 720 -1.31 3.53 8.37
C TRP A 720 -2.39 3.30 7.31
N PHE A 721 -2.05 2.63 6.22
CA PHE A 721 -3.03 2.18 5.23
C PHE A 721 -3.33 0.69 5.45
N GLN A 722 -4.41 0.30 6.11
CA GLN A 722 -5.64 1.06 6.33
C GLN A 722 -6.40 0.56 7.56
N TYR A 723 -7.61 1.09 7.81
CA TYR A 723 -8.40 0.65 8.95
C TYR A 723 -8.78 -0.84 8.88
N LEU A 724 -9.22 -1.29 7.70
CA LEU A 724 -9.81 -2.60 7.47
C LEU A 724 -8.90 -3.51 6.64
N ASP A 725 -8.93 -4.81 6.88
CA ASP A 725 -8.38 -5.74 5.89
C ASP A 725 -9.09 -5.59 4.53
N SER A 726 -8.37 -5.86 3.45
CA SER A 726 -9.05 -5.96 2.15
C SER A 726 -9.84 -7.29 2.08
N PRO A 727 -10.93 -7.38 1.30
CA PRO A 727 -11.67 -8.62 1.14
C PRO A 727 -10.77 -9.79 0.73
N LEU A 728 -10.99 -10.98 1.31
CA LEU A 728 -10.20 -12.19 1.02
C LEU A 728 -10.08 -12.48 -0.48
N THR A 729 -11.18 -12.24 -1.21
CA THR A 729 -11.32 -12.45 -2.65
C THR A 729 -11.05 -11.20 -3.48
N GLY A 730 -10.34 -10.22 -2.91
CA GLY A 730 -9.90 -9.01 -3.58
C GLY A 730 -10.94 -7.90 -3.55
N ARG A 731 -10.53 -6.68 -3.16
CA ARG A 731 -11.38 -5.49 -3.29
C ARG A 731 -11.74 -5.26 -4.75
N ALA A 732 -12.96 -4.82 -5.01
CA ALA A 732 -13.53 -4.77 -6.35
C ALA A 732 -12.74 -3.88 -7.34
N TYR A 733 -11.99 -2.90 -6.87
CA TYR A 733 -11.25 -2.00 -7.76
C TYR A 733 -10.11 -2.71 -8.53
N ASP A 734 -9.28 -3.50 -7.86
CA ASP A 734 -8.02 -4.01 -8.43
C ASP A 734 -7.57 -5.38 -7.88
N GLY A 735 -8.40 -6.02 -7.05
CA GLY A 735 -8.15 -7.35 -6.52
C GLY A 735 -7.21 -7.41 -5.30
N GLU A 736 -6.84 -6.29 -4.68
CA GLU A 736 -6.04 -6.34 -3.44
C GLU A 736 -6.79 -7.10 -2.33
N ASN A 737 -6.12 -8.09 -1.75
CA ASN A 737 -6.66 -9.01 -0.73
C ASN A 737 -5.72 -9.14 0.48
N TYR A 738 -5.27 -7.98 0.97
CA TYR A 738 -4.19 -7.87 1.95
C TYR A 738 -4.61 -7.90 3.42
N ASN A 739 -3.71 -8.41 4.27
CA ASN A 739 -3.74 -8.23 5.72
C ASN A 739 -3.18 -6.87 6.16
N THR A 740 -3.90 -5.80 5.83
CA THR A 740 -3.45 -4.43 6.08
C THR A 740 -4.38 -3.67 7.02
N GLY A 741 -5.38 -4.33 7.61
CA GLY A 741 -6.29 -3.74 8.59
C GLY A 741 -5.78 -3.74 10.02
N PHE A 742 -6.19 -2.75 10.79
CA PHE A 742 -6.20 -2.84 12.26
C PHE A 742 -7.36 -3.71 12.77
N VAL A 743 -8.41 -3.87 11.96
CA VAL A 743 -9.52 -4.79 12.21
C VAL A 743 -9.70 -5.76 11.03
N THR A 744 -10.18 -6.97 11.34
CA THR A 744 -10.51 -8.02 10.37
C THR A 744 -11.77 -7.67 9.56
N THR A 745 -12.11 -8.51 8.57
CA THR A 745 -13.41 -8.45 7.87
C THR A 745 -14.63 -8.62 8.78
N THR A 746 -14.45 -9.14 9.99
CA THR A 746 -15.50 -9.31 11.02
C THR A 746 -15.49 -8.20 12.08
N ASP A 747 -14.78 -7.11 11.79
CA ASP A 747 -14.62 -5.96 12.69
C ASP A 747 -13.99 -6.33 14.04
N VAL A 748 -13.13 -7.36 14.07
CA VAL A 748 -12.38 -7.76 15.26
C VAL A 748 -11.00 -7.11 15.22
N PRO A 749 -10.59 -6.34 16.23
CA PRO A 749 -9.24 -5.75 16.26
C PRO A 749 -8.13 -6.78 16.34
N TYR A 750 -7.04 -6.53 15.62
CA TYR A 750 -5.78 -7.23 15.82
C TYR A 750 -5.11 -6.72 17.10
N GLN A 751 -5.25 -7.48 18.19
CA GLN A 751 -4.83 -7.06 19.53
C GLN A 751 -3.35 -6.64 19.59
N GLN A 752 -2.46 -7.35 18.90
CA GLN A 752 -1.03 -7.02 18.83
C GLN A 752 -0.81 -5.62 18.22
N MET A 753 -1.57 -5.27 17.18
CA MET A 753 -1.50 -3.95 16.54
C MET A 753 -2.07 -2.85 17.45
N VAL A 754 -3.17 -3.14 18.15
CA VAL A 754 -3.78 -2.22 19.13
C VAL A 754 -2.80 -1.90 20.25
N GLU A 755 -2.13 -2.92 20.81
CA GLU A 755 -1.15 -2.75 21.89
C GLU A 755 0.07 -1.97 21.42
N ALA A 756 0.60 -2.26 20.23
CA ALA A 756 1.70 -1.51 19.63
C ALA A 756 1.33 -0.04 19.35
N ALA A 757 0.11 0.23 18.86
CA ALA A 757 -0.38 1.59 18.68
C ALA A 757 -0.49 2.34 20.01
N LYS A 758 -1.04 1.71 21.05
CA LYS A 758 -1.10 2.29 22.41
C LYS A 758 0.29 2.64 22.94
N GLU A 759 1.26 1.73 22.80
CA GLU A 759 2.64 1.95 23.26
C GLU A 759 3.29 3.16 22.56
N VAL A 760 3.21 3.20 21.23
CA VAL A 760 3.76 4.29 20.42
C VAL A 760 3.08 5.60 20.76
N ASN A 761 1.75 5.60 20.78
CA ASN A 761 0.96 6.82 20.95
C ASN A 761 1.04 7.38 22.38
N ALA A 762 1.13 6.54 23.40
CA ALA A 762 1.32 7.00 24.79
C ALA A 762 2.62 7.81 24.95
N ASN A 763 3.68 7.46 24.21
CA ASN A 763 4.98 8.13 24.27
C ASN A 763 5.20 9.17 23.16
N LEU A 764 4.22 9.37 22.27
CA LEU A 764 4.35 10.13 21.03
C LEU A 764 4.93 11.53 21.24
N TYR A 765 4.26 12.34 22.06
CA TYR A 765 4.64 13.74 22.26
C TYR A 765 5.92 13.87 23.07
N GLN A 766 6.10 13.07 24.11
CA GLN A 766 7.32 13.08 24.90
C GLN A 766 8.54 12.67 24.06
N ARG A 767 8.41 11.71 23.15
CA ARG A 767 9.48 11.31 22.23
C ARG A 767 9.79 12.42 21.22
N LYS A 768 8.76 12.98 20.59
CA LYS A 768 8.92 14.03 19.57
C LYS A 768 9.46 15.33 20.16
N PHE A 769 8.90 15.80 21.27
CA PHE A 769 9.10 17.15 21.80
C PHE A 769 9.65 17.20 23.23
N GLY A 770 9.79 16.09 23.95
CA GLY A 770 10.14 16.11 25.38
C GLY A 770 11.52 16.71 25.73
N ASN A 771 12.47 16.67 24.79
CA ASN A 771 13.77 17.32 24.94
C ASN A 771 13.74 18.82 24.59
N THR A 772 12.66 19.25 23.95
CA THR A 772 12.43 20.60 23.45
C THR A 772 11.96 21.54 24.57
N VAL A 773 11.23 20.99 25.55
CA VAL A 773 10.59 21.74 26.66
C VAL A 773 11.52 21.99 27.86
N LYS A 774 12.83 21.69 27.75
CA LYS A 774 13.80 21.79 28.86
C LYS A 774 14.75 22.99 28.79
N LYS A 775 14.46 24.03 28.01
CA LYS A 775 15.26 25.26 27.99
C LYS A 775 14.47 26.49 28.39
#